data_AF-A0A0F9I6B5-F1
#
_entry.id   AF-A0A0F9I6B5-F1
#
_cell.length_a   1.000
_cell.length_b   1.000
_cell.length_c   1.000
_cell.angle_alpha   90.00
_cell.angle_beta   90.00
_cell.angle_gamma   90.00
#
_symmetry.space_group_name_H-M   'P 1'
#
loop_
_entity.id
_entity.type
_entity.pdbx_description
1 polymer ?
#
loop_
_entity_poly.entity_id
_entity_poly.type
_entity_poly.pdbx_seq_one_letter_code
_entity_poly.pdbx_strand_id
1 'polypeptide(L)'
;MAESKTDKRVQMVLGHYDRSSSWRKNNFETTWSNDYKLWKSYRKDKDVGRANLFVPKPFELVEMATALLMGIAFPKRPYANYKPRPGTQGSAQKAKEATQFTDYQLNEQMQILITMNAYIKNMVGMGTAFMKIGWQRELGQVRTREPQSRIAMTRGPLGVPIPTVVTELVEVEKTVALQDNPYAERISIWDAYPHPNEVAGLRRKLPFIHKRVITLEELKAFNPQGEGEEPIYTNLDKVEKMGSWVPDESTVKPKSEMGASKPEPANKGEGQDVELLEWIGERGQRIITLANREVVVRDQRNPFYHGQMPVVSTPFILDQEDCVYGMSLLDPGFSLFMELNDLRNQIMDNVNLALKAPMVADYDRLEDPDNTIFAPDNIIEVRGRPDDVIKKLDVPDYTGRGKDMDGIIKGDIQSYSSITEIASGIGTEGLQNDTASGMSMLLEQLNKRQKPIFDLLQETCIKPLLFQMRHLNHQFLDQGFYPGKEGDVEVTHEHFKHEYDIECTGSVTYTSKAVRFQQAKSLFDSIGAHPNVHPLPLIQEMLEMADYSNIDEILEPNPQPPADDVKYQYVVRADMTPDQSAQVLEKNGIETSEEDLMGQNIDRLNKMEGQNNSIQRAIDGPPQSPERSVHDESARGAKQTANTSGT
;
A
#
# COMPACT_ATOMS: atom_id res chain seq x y z
N MET A 1 18.97 -46.88 33.96
CA MET A 1 18.08 -46.13 33.05
C MET A 1 17.89 -44.75 33.64
N ALA A 2 18.68 -43.78 33.18
CA ALA A 2 18.50 -42.39 33.58
C ALA A 2 17.46 -41.80 32.63
N GLU A 3 16.21 -41.63 33.09
CA GLU A 3 15.27 -40.76 32.42
C GLU A 3 15.92 -39.38 32.33
N SER A 4 16.27 -38.98 31.12
CA SER A 4 16.64 -37.61 30.80
C SER A 4 15.52 -36.71 31.33
N LYS A 5 15.81 -35.90 32.35
CA LYS A 5 14.89 -34.85 32.82
C LYS A 5 14.73 -33.84 31.68
N THR A 6 13.80 -34.10 30.77
CA THR A 6 13.40 -33.16 29.74
C THR A 6 13.00 -31.86 30.43
N ASP A 7 13.57 -30.74 29.98
CA ASP A 7 13.29 -29.43 30.56
C ASP A 7 11.77 -29.17 30.51
N LYS A 8 11.17 -28.86 31.67
CA LYS A 8 9.73 -28.60 31.77
C LYS A 8 9.26 -27.49 30.82
N ARG A 9 10.14 -26.53 30.50
CA ARG A 9 9.86 -25.45 29.55
C ARG A 9 9.67 -25.97 28.13
N VAL A 10 10.50 -26.94 27.73
CA VAL A 10 10.40 -27.59 26.42
C VAL A 10 9.05 -28.30 26.29
N GLN A 11 8.70 -29.13 27.29
CA GLN A 11 7.43 -29.85 27.30
C GLN A 11 6.22 -28.91 27.27
N MET A 12 6.28 -27.79 27.98
CA MET A 12 5.21 -26.78 27.97
C MET A 12 5.03 -26.14 26.59
N VAL A 13 6.11 -25.66 25.96
CA VAL A 13 6.04 -25.00 24.66
C VAL A 13 5.58 -25.99 23.57
N LEU A 14 6.12 -27.22 23.57
CA LEU A 14 5.70 -28.26 22.63
C LEU A 14 4.24 -28.66 22.84
N GLY A 15 3.79 -28.81 24.08
CA GLY A 15 2.38 -29.12 24.36
C GLY A 15 1.41 -28.05 23.85
N HIS A 16 1.80 -26.77 23.90
CA HIS A 16 1.04 -25.69 23.26
C HIS A 16 1.13 -25.74 21.73
N TYR A 17 2.33 -25.97 21.18
CA TYR A 17 2.54 -26.07 19.74
C TYR A 17 1.70 -27.20 19.13
N ASP A 18 1.77 -28.41 19.68
CA ASP A 18 1.07 -29.58 19.17
C ASP A 18 -0.44 -29.41 19.22
N ARG A 19 -0.95 -28.79 20.30
CA ARG A 19 -2.38 -28.46 20.44
C ARG A 19 -2.82 -27.46 19.37
N SER A 20 -2.11 -26.34 19.24
CA SER A 20 -2.42 -25.30 18.26
C SER A 20 -2.27 -25.81 16.82
N SER A 21 -1.22 -26.58 16.54
CA SER A 21 -0.96 -27.15 15.22
C SER A 21 -2.01 -28.17 14.82
N SER A 22 -2.41 -29.08 15.73
CA SER A 22 -3.44 -30.08 15.46
C SER A 22 -4.80 -29.43 15.22
N TRP A 23 -5.18 -28.45 16.06
CA TRP A 23 -6.43 -27.71 15.89
C TRP A 23 -6.46 -26.96 14.55
N ARG A 24 -5.39 -26.24 14.22
CA ARG A 24 -5.29 -25.50 12.96
C ARG A 24 -5.40 -26.43 11.74
N LYS A 25 -4.66 -27.53 11.74
CA LYS A 25 -4.62 -28.51 10.64
C LYS A 25 -5.99 -29.13 10.38
N ASN A 26 -6.73 -29.45 11.44
CA ASN A 26 -8.02 -30.13 11.31
C ASN A 26 -9.16 -29.20 10.87
N ASN A 27 -9.06 -27.90 11.13
CA ASN A 27 -10.17 -26.97 10.92
C ASN A 27 -9.94 -25.96 9.77
N PHE A 28 -8.70 -25.57 9.47
CA PHE A 28 -8.46 -24.42 8.58
C PHE A 28 -7.47 -24.66 7.43
N GLU A 29 -6.47 -25.53 7.59
CA GLU A 29 -5.39 -25.66 6.58
C GLU A 29 -5.89 -26.10 5.20
N THR A 30 -6.96 -26.91 5.14
CA THR A 30 -7.60 -27.29 3.86
C THR A 30 -8.23 -26.10 3.16
N THR A 31 -8.99 -25.27 3.90
CA THR A 31 -9.62 -24.06 3.37
C THR A 31 -8.56 -23.08 2.86
N TRP A 32 -7.53 -22.79 3.65
CA TRP A 32 -6.44 -21.90 3.22
C TRP A 32 -5.69 -22.43 2.00
N SER A 33 -5.51 -23.75 1.89
CA SER A 33 -4.89 -24.35 0.70
C SER A 33 -5.76 -24.15 -0.54
N ASN A 34 -7.08 -24.30 -0.40
CA ASN A 34 -8.04 -24.08 -1.48
C ASN A 34 -8.08 -22.60 -1.91
N ASP A 35 -8.16 -21.68 -0.95
CA ASP A 35 -8.14 -20.24 -1.19
C ASP A 35 -6.86 -19.80 -1.88
N TYR A 36 -5.71 -20.30 -1.43
CA TYR A 36 -4.43 -19.99 -2.07
C TYR A 36 -4.36 -20.51 -3.50
N LYS A 37 -4.84 -21.73 -3.74
CA LYS A 37 -4.91 -22.31 -5.09
C LYS A 37 -5.81 -21.49 -6.01
N LEU A 38 -6.98 -21.06 -5.53
CA LEU A 38 -7.86 -20.16 -6.27
C LEU A 38 -7.18 -18.83 -6.58
N TRP A 39 -6.57 -18.20 -5.57
CA TRP A 39 -5.88 -16.93 -5.73
C TRP A 39 -4.71 -17.02 -6.72
N LYS A 40 -3.94 -18.11 -6.69
CA LYS A 40 -2.85 -18.38 -7.64
C LYS A 40 -3.30 -18.88 -9.00
N SER A 41 -4.60 -19.02 -9.23
CA SER A 41 -5.13 -19.61 -10.47
C SER A 41 -4.52 -20.98 -10.78
N TYR A 42 -4.32 -21.78 -9.73
CA TYR A 42 -3.74 -23.10 -9.83
C TYR A 42 -4.61 -24.01 -10.69
N ARG A 43 -3.97 -24.78 -11.57
CA ARG A 43 -4.62 -25.74 -12.45
C ARG A 43 -4.08 -27.13 -12.16
N LYS A 44 -4.99 -28.10 -12.07
CA LYS A 44 -4.62 -29.51 -12.09
C LYS A 44 -4.20 -29.91 -13.50
N ASP A 45 -3.50 -31.03 -13.61
CA ASP A 45 -3.09 -31.59 -14.90
C ASP A 45 -4.31 -31.79 -15.82
N LYS A 46 -4.08 -31.52 -17.10
CA LYS A 46 -5.11 -31.50 -18.14
C LYS A 46 -5.47 -32.93 -18.56
N ASP A 47 -6.75 -33.28 -18.49
CA ASP A 47 -7.26 -34.47 -19.17
C ASP A 47 -7.06 -34.35 -20.68
N VAL A 48 -6.54 -35.39 -21.32
CA VAL A 48 -6.29 -35.40 -22.77
C VAL A 48 -7.59 -35.10 -23.52
N GLY A 49 -7.57 -34.06 -24.36
CA GLY A 49 -8.70 -33.66 -25.20
C GLY A 49 -9.73 -32.72 -24.57
N ARG A 50 -9.62 -32.37 -23.27
CA ARG A 50 -10.51 -31.41 -22.60
C ARG A 50 -9.90 -30.03 -22.44
N ALA A 51 -10.70 -28.98 -22.32
CA ALA A 51 -10.24 -27.65 -21.96
C ALA A 51 -9.80 -27.59 -20.48
N ASN A 52 -8.78 -26.77 -20.19
CA ASN A 52 -8.26 -26.55 -18.84
C ASN A 52 -7.89 -25.06 -18.66
N LEU A 53 -8.90 -24.22 -18.83
CA LEU A 53 -8.88 -22.80 -18.56
C LEU A 53 -9.23 -22.55 -17.11
N PHE A 54 -8.60 -21.51 -16.56
CA PHE A 54 -8.93 -20.96 -15.26
C PHE A 54 -9.25 -19.48 -15.44
N VAL A 55 -10.38 -19.03 -14.92
CA VAL A 55 -10.80 -17.64 -14.94
C VAL A 55 -10.22 -16.94 -13.70
N PRO A 56 -9.31 -15.95 -13.84
CA PRO A 56 -8.58 -15.36 -12.72
C PRO A 56 -9.41 -14.36 -11.89
N LYS A 57 -10.72 -14.59 -11.73
CA LYS A 57 -11.61 -13.72 -10.94
C LYS A 57 -11.25 -13.68 -9.44
N PRO A 58 -10.84 -14.79 -8.79
CA PRO A 58 -10.37 -14.74 -7.40
C PRO A 58 -9.18 -13.80 -7.19
N PHE A 59 -8.22 -13.82 -8.12
CA PHE A 59 -7.06 -12.92 -8.07
C PHE A 59 -7.48 -11.46 -8.12
N GLU A 60 -8.34 -11.13 -9.10
CA GLU A 60 -8.88 -9.79 -9.30
C GLU A 60 -9.58 -9.26 -8.04
N LEU A 61 -10.46 -10.05 -7.43
CA LEU A 61 -11.20 -9.66 -6.23
C LEU A 61 -10.28 -9.36 -5.04
N VAL A 62 -9.26 -10.20 -4.81
CA VAL A 62 -8.32 -10.00 -3.71
C VAL A 62 -7.52 -8.72 -3.89
N GLU A 63 -7.03 -8.44 -5.11
CA GLU A 63 -6.26 -7.22 -5.39
C GLU A 63 -7.16 -5.96 -5.27
N MET A 64 -8.39 -6.01 -5.78
CA MET A 64 -9.35 -4.90 -5.65
C MET A 64 -9.71 -4.61 -4.19
N ALA A 65 -10.03 -5.64 -3.40
CA ALA A 65 -10.34 -5.49 -1.98
C ALA A 65 -9.14 -4.90 -1.22
N THR A 66 -7.94 -5.38 -1.52
CA THR A 66 -6.70 -4.90 -0.90
C THR A 66 -6.47 -3.43 -1.22
N ALA A 67 -6.59 -3.04 -2.49
CA ALA A 67 -6.42 -1.65 -2.92
C ALA A 67 -7.45 -0.72 -2.26
N LEU A 68 -8.71 -1.16 -2.18
CA LEU A 68 -9.77 -0.39 -1.53
C LEU A 68 -9.50 -0.19 -0.03
N LEU A 69 -9.16 -1.25 0.70
CA LEU A 69 -8.83 -1.17 2.12
C LEU A 69 -7.58 -0.34 2.38
N MET A 70 -6.55 -0.44 1.52
CA MET A 70 -5.37 0.43 1.58
C MET A 70 -5.74 1.90 1.38
N GLY A 71 -6.60 2.20 0.39
CA GLY A 71 -7.06 3.57 0.12
C GLY A 71 -7.90 4.17 1.26
N ILE A 72 -8.70 3.35 1.94
CA ILE A 72 -9.47 3.77 3.12
C ILE A 72 -8.57 3.93 4.35
N ALA A 73 -7.61 3.01 4.56
CA ALA A 73 -6.76 3.02 5.75
C ALA A 73 -5.65 4.08 5.72
N PHE A 74 -5.11 4.35 4.52
CA PHE A 74 -3.99 5.26 4.32
C PHE A 74 -4.33 6.36 3.28
N PRO A 75 -5.40 7.15 3.48
CA PRO A 75 -5.89 8.07 2.45
C PRO A 75 -5.00 9.29 2.25
N LYS A 76 -4.35 9.77 3.33
CA LYS A 76 -3.46 10.94 3.34
C LYS A 76 -2.53 10.85 4.55
N ARG A 77 -1.31 11.37 4.40
CA ARG A 77 -0.35 11.56 5.49
C ARG A 77 -0.66 12.83 6.29
N PRO A 78 -0.44 12.85 7.62
CA PRO A 78 -0.01 11.73 8.45
C PRO A 78 -1.13 10.68 8.61
N TYR A 79 -0.77 9.39 8.65
CA TYR A 79 -1.76 8.31 8.68
C TYR A 79 -2.52 8.19 10.00
N ALA A 80 -1.91 8.67 11.09
CA ALA A 80 -2.54 8.75 12.39
C ALA A 80 -2.02 9.96 13.16
N ASN A 81 -2.86 10.49 14.04
CA ASN A 81 -2.57 11.64 14.87
C ASN A 81 -2.59 11.25 16.34
N TYR A 82 -1.60 11.71 17.10
CA TYR A 82 -1.66 11.72 18.54
C TYR A 82 -2.44 12.95 19.01
N LYS A 83 -3.49 12.71 19.79
CA LYS A 83 -4.24 13.77 20.46
C LYS A 83 -3.85 13.83 21.94
N PRO A 84 -3.51 15.01 22.46
CA PRO A 84 -3.26 15.16 23.88
C PRO A 84 -4.54 14.93 24.68
N ARG A 85 -4.43 14.24 25.82
CA ARG A 85 -5.54 14.12 26.76
C ARG A 85 -5.81 15.45 27.48
N PRO A 86 -7.08 15.80 27.76
CA PRO A 86 -7.44 17.02 28.47
C PRO A 86 -6.70 17.11 29.82
N GLY A 87 -6.05 18.25 30.09
CA GLY A 87 -5.36 18.51 31.37
C GLY A 87 -3.83 18.43 31.34
N THR A 88 -3.21 18.07 30.22
CA THR A 88 -1.74 17.98 30.11
C THR A 88 -1.17 19.28 29.50
N GLN A 89 -0.56 20.17 30.29
CA GLN A 89 0.05 21.41 29.75
C GLN A 89 1.26 21.08 28.84
N GLY A 90 1.43 21.83 27.74
CA GLY A 90 2.52 21.63 26.77
C GLY A 90 2.41 20.39 25.88
N SER A 91 1.34 19.60 26.02
CA SER A 91 1.16 18.33 25.30
C SER A 91 0.74 18.47 23.85
N ALA A 92 0.14 19.60 23.44
CA ALA A 92 -0.35 19.78 22.08
C ALA A 92 0.78 19.87 21.05
N GLN A 93 1.83 20.64 21.35
CA GLN A 93 3.01 20.75 20.49
C GLN A 93 3.77 19.42 20.41
N LYS A 94 4.01 18.79 21.57
CA LYS A 94 4.65 17.46 21.63
C LYS A 94 3.85 16.38 20.91
N ALA A 95 2.52 16.44 20.95
CA ALA A 95 1.67 15.50 20.22
C ALA A 95 1.78 15.69 18.71
N LYS A 96 1.92 16.94 18.24
CA LYS A 96 2.15 17.26 16.83
C LYS A 96 3.52 16.76 16.36
N GLU A 97 4.57 16.99 17.14
CA GLU A 97 5.94 16.50 16.85
C GLU A 97 5.99 14.97 16.88
N ALA A 98 5.40 14.32 17.89
CA ALA A 98 5.29 12.87 17.98
C ALA A 98 4.53 12.28 16.78
N THR A 99 3.50 12.98 16.28
CA THR A 99 2.73 12.59 15.10
C THR A 99 3.60 12.63 13.85
N GLN A 100 4.31 13.74 13.62
CA GLN A 100 5.18 13.90 12.46
C GLN A 100 6.34 12.91 12.48
N PHE A 101 6.97 12.71 13.64
CA PHE A 101 8.04 11.72 13.80
C PHE A 101 7.52 10.30 13.55
N THR A 102 6.38 9.92 14.12
CA THR A 102 5.80 8.59 13.89
C THR A 102 5.44 8.38 12.42
N ASP A 103 4.92 9.40 11.73
CA ASP A 103 4.66 9.32 10.30
C ASP A 103 5.97 9.15 9.50
N TYR A 104 7.05 9.82 9.89
CA TYR A 104 8.38 9.62 9.32
C TYR A 104 8.87 8.18 9.53
N GLN A 105 8.80 7.66 10.76
CA GLN A 105 9.21 6.28 11.05
C GLN A 105 8.40 5.24 10.26
N LEU A 106 7.08 5.44 10.20
CA LEU A 106 6.18 4.55 9.45
C LEU A 106 6.55 4.50 7.96
N ASN A 107 6.85 5.63 7.33
CA ASN A 107 7.13 5.67 5.89
C ASN A 107 8.58 5.33 5.56
N GLU A 108 9.53 6.03 6.16
CA GLU A 108 10.94 5.97 5.75
C GLU A 108 11.68 4.79 6.39
N GLN A 109 11.35 4.44 7.64
CA GLN A 109 12.08 3.41 8.38
C GLN A 109 11.41 2.04 8.31
N MET A 110 10.07 2.00 8.41
CA MET A 110 9.31 0.75 8.43
C MET A 110 8.72 0.36 7.08
N GLN A 111 8.68 1.29 6.11
CA GLN A 111 8.00 1.10 4.82
C GLN A 111 6.58 0.54 4.98
N ILE A 112 5.81 1.13 5.89
CA ILE A 112 4.56 0.56 6.40
C ILE A 112 3.58 0.22 5.29
N LEU A 113 3.53 0.99 4.19
CA LEU A 113 2.62 0.72 3.08
C LEU A 113 2.89 -0.63 2.41
N ILE A 114 4.16 -1.03 2.27
CA ILE A 114 4.54 -2.32 1.67
C ILE A 114 4.12 -3.45 2.61
N THR A 115 4.49 -3.33 3.89
CA THR A 115 4.17 -4.31 4.93
C THR A 115 2.66 -4.46 5.13
N MET A 116 1.93 -3.34 5.18
CA MET A 116 0.47 -3.31 5.34
C MET A 116 -0.26 -3.80 4.10
N ASN A 117 0.23 -3.51 2.89
CA ASN A 117 -0.34 -4.09 1.67
C ASN A 117 -0.25 -5.62 1.71
N ALA A 118 0.90 -6.18 2.09
CA ALA A 118 1.07 -7.62 2.24
C ALA A 118 0.26 -8.20 3.42
N TYR A 119 0.07 -7.43 4.49
CA TYR A 119 -0.77 -7.79 5.63
C TYR A 119 -2.24 -7.88 5.24
N ILE A 120 -2.80 -6.80 4.65
CA ILE A 120 -4.19 -6.73 4.19
C ILE A 120 -4.44 -7.79 3.11
N LYS A 121 -3.49 -8.04 2.21
CA LYS A 121 -3.62 -9.08 1.19
C LYS A 121 -3.77 -10.48 1.79
N ASN A 122 -3.02 -10.82 2.85
CA ASN A 122 -3.25 -12.09 3.56
C ASN A 122 -4.58 -12.07 4.30
N MET A 123 -4.95 -10.94 4.90
CA MET A 123 -6.23 -10.81 5.60
C MET A 123 -7.37 -11.14 4.65
N VAL A 124 -7.43 -10.49 3.48
CA VAL A 124 -8.45 -10.71 2.46
C VAL A 124 -8.35 -12.12 1.85
N GLY A 125 -7.16 -12.57 1.46
CA GLY A 125 -6.97 -13.80 0.69
C GLY A 125 -6.94 -15.08 1.51
N MET A 126 -6.55 -15.02 2.79
CA MET A 126 -6.43 -16.18 3.69
C MET A 126 -7.34 -16.08 4.93
N GLY A 127 -8.09 -14.98 5.05
CA GLY A 127 -9.04 -14.74 6.14
C GLY A 127 -8.43 -14.14 7.40
N THR A 128 -7.13 -14.26 7.64
CA THR A 128 -6.46 -13.63 8.80
C THR A 128 -5.03 -13.24 8.50
N ALA A 129 -4.62 -12.08 9.01
CA ALA A 129 -3.25 -11.63 8.96
C ALA A 129 -2.64 -11.45 10.36
N PHE A 130 -1.35 -11.70 10.47
CA PHE A 130 -0.56 -11.58 11.70
C PHE A 130 0.63 -10.66 11.44
N MET A 131 0.95 -9.82 12.41
CA MET A 131 2.10 -8.91 12.32
C MET A 131 2.76 -8.82 13.68
N LYS A 132 4.08 -9.01 13.69
CA LYS A 132 4.94 -8.81 14.84
C LYS A 132 5.44 -7.37 14.83
N ILE A 133 5.49 -6.76 15.99
CA ILE A 133 6.01 -5.42 16.19
C ILE A 133 7.14 -5.54 17.19
N GLY A 134 8.25 -4.85 16.91
CA GLY A 134 9.39 -4.86 17.81
C GLY A 134 10.32 -3.70 17.53
N TRP A 135 11.51 -3.80 18.10
CA TRP A 135 12.59 -2.85 17.91
C TRP A 135 13.78 -3.56 17.28
N GLN A 136 14.35 -2.97 16.24
CA GLN A 136 15.52 -3.50 15.55
C GLN A 136 16.68 -2.52 15.75
N ARG A 137 17.75 -3.04 16.35
CA ARG A 137 18.99 -2.33 16.54
C ARG A 137 20.10 -3.04 15.79
N GLU A 138 20.64 -2.40 14.77
CA GLU A 138 21.79 -2.88 14.03
C GLU A 138 22.97 -1.97 14.33
N LEU A 139 24.05 -2.56 14.84
CA LEU A 139 25.30 -1.85 15.10
C LEU A 139 26.23 -2.04 13.91
N GLY A 140 26.85 -0.96 13.45
CA GLY A 140 27.87 -1.01 12.42
C GLY A 140 29.06 -0.14 12.77
N GLN A 141 30.21 -0.47 12.18
CA GLN A 141 31.40 0.35 12.30
C GLN A 141 31.37 1.42 11.22
N VAL A 142 31.30 2.67 11.64
CA VAL A 142 31.39 3.82 10.74
C VAL A 142 32.72 4.52 10.99
N ARG A 143 33.41 4.87 9.89
CA ARG A 143 34.60 5.71 9.94
C ARG A 143 34.17 7.17 10.00
N THR A 144 34.33 7.79 11.16
CA THR A 144 34.02 9.21 11.36
C THR A 144 35.31 9.98 11.60
N ARG A 145 35.39 11.19 11.04
CA ARG A 145 36.51 12.10 11.29
C ARG A 145 36.18 12.96 12.49
N GLU A 146 36.79 12.67 13.64
CA GLU A 146 36.64 13.47 14.84
C GLU A 146 37.84 14.42 15.01
N PRO A 147 37.62 15.69 15.40
CA PRO A 147 38.70 16.61 15.70
C PRO A 147 39.39 16.21 16.99
N GLN A 148 40.60 15.64 16.90
CA GLN A 148 41.44 15.40 18.07
C GLN A 148 42.42 16.55 18.25
N SER A 149 42.37 17.14 19.44
CA SER A 149 43.31 18.17 19.87
C SER A 149 44.59 17.49 20.36
N ARG A 150 45.70 17.66 19.63
CA ARG A 150 47.03 17.30 20.14
C ARG A 150 47.86 18.54 20.40
N ILE A 151 48.68 18.48 21.45
CA ILE A 151 49.65 19.54 21.73
C ILE A 151 50.84 19.30 20.80
N ALA A 152 50.98 20.14 19.76
CA ALA A 152 52.15 20.15 18.89
C ALA A 152 53.11 21.25 19.33
N MET A 153 54.41 21.00 19.24
CA MET A 153 55.44 22.01 19.50
C MET A 153 55.68 22.80 18.22
N THR A 154 55.17 24.04 18.16
CA THR A 154 55.37 24.93 17.02
C THR A 154 56.53 25.88 17.31
N ARG A 155 57.37 26.18 16.31
CA ARG A 155 58.47 27.14 16.48
C ARG A 155 57.92 28.56 16.57
N GLY A 156 58.09 29.20 17.72
CA GLY A 156 57.79 30.62 17.88
C GLY A 156 58.78 31.53 17.12
N PRO A 157 58.53 32.85 17.07
CA PRO A 157 59.32 33.83 16.30
C PRO A 157 60.82 33.91 16.67
N LEU A 158 61.20 33.40 17.85
CA LEU A 158 62.57 33.36 18.36
C LEU A 158 63.18 31.95 18.39
N GLY A 159 62.55 30.96 17.72
CA GLY A 159 63.02 29.58 17.69
C GLY A 159 62.74 28.75 18.95
N VAL A 160 62.06 29.32 19.93
CA VAL A 160 61.62 28.62 21.15
C VAL A 160 60.35 27.79 20.82
N PRO A 161 60.29 26.50 21.20
CA PRO A 161 59.11 25.68 21.00
C PRO A 161 57.97 26.13 21.94
N ILE A 162 56.81 26.46 21.36
CA ILE A 162 55.60 26.84 22.09
C ILE A 162 54.57 25.72 21.92
N PRO A 163 53.96 25.21 23.00
CA PRO A 163 52.86 24.25 22.88
C PRO A 163 51.66 24.93 22.21
N THR A 164 51.31 24.47 21.01
CA THR A 164 50.13 24.93 20.27
C THR A 164 49.15 23.78 20.18
N VAL A 165 47.88 24.04 20.48
CA VAL A 165 46.81 23.05 20.29
C VAL A 165 46.56 22.96 18.79
N VAL A 166 46.95 21.85 18.19
CA VAL A 166 46.67 21.55 16.78
C VAL A 166 45.49 20.57 16.77
N THR A 167 44.38 21.02 16.21
CA THR A 167 43.21 20.19 15.97
C THR A 167 43.40 19.49 14.64
N GLU A 168 43.60 18.17 14.68
CA GLU A 168 43.73 17.35 13.48
C GLU A 168 42.50 16.44 13.39
N LEU A 169 41.93 16.31 12.18
CA LEU A 169 40.83 15.40 11.93
C LEU A 169 41.39 13.98 11.84
N VAL A 170 41.19 13.18 12.87
CA VAL A 170 41.64 11.78 12.90
C VAL A 170 40.45 10.90 12.51
N GLU A 171 40.68 9.95 11.61
CA GLU A 171 39.68 8.92 11.28
C GLU A 171 39.63 7.93 12.44
N VAL A 172 38.49 7.91 13.14
CA VAL A 172 38.21 6.99 14.24
C VAL A 172 37.12 6.03 13.77
N GLU A 173 37.35 4.74 13.96
CA GLU A 173 36.32 3.71 13.78
C GLU A 173 35.44 3.71 15.03
N LYS A 174 34.19 4.15 14.89
CA LYS A 174 33.20 4.17 15.97
C LYS A 174 32.10 3.18 15.65
N THR A 175 31.70 2.39 16.64
CA THR A 175 30.49 1.57 16.53
C THR A 175 29.30 2.50 16.73
N VAL A 176 28.51 2.69 15.67
CA VAL A 176 27.30 3.52 15.68
C VAL A 176 26.13 2.60 15.34
N ALA A 177 24.95 2.84 15.91
CA ALA A 177 23.74 2.15 15.49
C ALA A 177 23.39 2.61 14.06
N LEU A 178 23.54 1.71 13.07
CA LEU A 178 23.14 1.95 11.68
C LEU A 178 21.62 2.03 11.56
N GLN A 179 20.92 1.22 12.36
CA GLN A 179 19.47 1.20 12.46
C GLN A 179 19.10 1.08 13.93
N ASP A 180 18.23 1.95 14.44
CA ASP A 180 17.77 1.92 15.83
C ASP A 180 16.32 2.41 15.88
N ASN A 181 15.42 1.58 15.34
CA ASN A 181 14.06 2.01 14.97
C ASN A 181 13.04 0.89 15.22
N PRO A 182 11.74 1.24 15.35
CA PRO A 182 10.69 0.24 15.40
C PRO A 182 10.60 -0.50 14.06
N TYR A 183 10.21 -1.77 14.10
CA TYR A 183 9.94 -2.57 12.91
C TYR A 183 8.60 -3.29 13.01
N ALA A 184 8.03 -3.59 11.84
CA ALA A 184 6.83 -4.40 11.71
C ALA A 184 7.10 -5.53 10.71
N GLU A 185 6.92 -6.76 11.16
CA GLU A 185 7.15 -7.97 10.37
C GLU A 185 5.83 -8.72 10.19
N ARG A 186 5.41 -8.90 8.94
CA ARG A 186 4.23 -9.71 8.60
C ARG A 186 4.55 -11.19 8.85
N ILE A 187 3.82 -11.82 9.76
CA ILE A 187 3.90 -13.25 10.01
C ILE A 187 2.99 -13.98 9.02
N SER A 188 3.53 -15.01 8.38
CA SER A 188 2.79 -15.94 7.54
C SER A 188 1.76 -16.72 8.35
N ILE A 189 0.54 -16.90 7.82
CA ILE A 189 -0.52 -17.66 8.51
C ILE A 189 -0.11 -19.11 8.83
N TRP A 190 0.75 -19.70 7.99
CA TRP A 190 1.31 -21.04 8.16
C TRP A 190 2.32 -21.16 9.31
N ASP A 191 2.84 -20.02 9.76
CA ASP A 191 3.92 -19.92 10.74
C ASP A 191 3.41 -19.26 12.05
N ALA A 192 2.14 -18.87 12.09
CA ALA A 192 1.42 -18.39 13.26
C ALA A 192 0.58 -19.51 13.91
N TYR A 193 0.77 -19.71 15.22
CA TYR A 193 0.09 -20.73 16.01
C TYR A 193 -0.53 -20.09 17.27
N PRO A 194 -1.69 -19.43 17.13
CA PRO A 194 -2.46 -18.95 18.27
C PRO A 194 -3.01 -20.12 19.10
N HIS A 195 -3.32 -19.87 20.37
CA HIS A 195 -4.07 -20.84 21.17
C HIS A 195 -5.48 -21.05 20.58
N PRO A 196 -6.02 -22.29 20.54
CA PRO A 196 -7.33 -22.58 19.94
C PRO A 196 -8.49 -21.77 20.52
N ASN A 197 -8.47 -21.56 21.84
CA ASN A 197 -9.52 -20.81 22.55
C ASN A 197 -9.29 -19.29 22.55
N GLU A 198 -8.31 -18.79 21.77
CA GLU A 198 -8.12 -17.35 21.65
C GLU A 198 -9.17 -16.80 20.70
N VAL A 199 -9.77 -15.66 21.08
CA VAL A 199 -10.79 -14.99 20.27
C VAL A 199 -10.12 -13.82 19.54
N ALA A 200 -10.54 -13.56 18.31
CA ALA A 200 -10.08 -12.37 17.60
C ALA A 200 -10.40 -11.08 18.39
N GLY A 201 -9.41 -10.21 18.59
CA GLY A 201 -9.60 -8.95 19.29
C GLY A 201 -8.31 -8.22 19.69
N LEU A 202 -8.50 -7.04 20.29
CA LEU A 202 -7.46 -6.03 20.56
C LEU A 202 -6.31 -6.47 21.47
N ARG A 203 -6.56 -7.47 22.33
CA ARG A 203 -5.63 -7.85 23.39
C ARG A 203 -5.62 -9.36 23.57
N ARG A 204 -4.68 -10.01 22.90
CA ARG A 204 -4.41 -11.43 23.05
C ARG A 204 -4.15 -11.76 24.52
N LYS A 205 -4.88 -12.75 25.04
CA LYS A 205 -4.77 -13.16 26.44
C LYS A 205 -3.97 -14.44 26.58
N LEU A 206 -4.18 -15.37 25.66
CA LEU A 206 -3.57 -16.69 25.67
C LEU A 206 -2.23 -16.69 24.91
N PRO A 207 -1.44 -17.76 25.08
CA PRO A 207 -0.14 -17.85 24.45
C PRO A 207 -0.21 -17.87 22.92
N PHE A 208 0.85 -17.38 22.30
CA PHE A 208 1.04 -17.39 20.85
C PHE A 208 2.39 -18.01 20.53
N ILE A 209 2.46 -18.84 19.49
CA ILE A 209 3.72 -19.39 18.99
C ILE A 209 3.97 -18.86 17.58
N HIS A 210 5.14 -18.25 17.41
CA HIS A 210 5.69 -17.91 16.10
C HIS A 210 6.76 -18.93 15.73
N LYS A 211 6.55 -19.62 14.61
CA LYS A 211 7.54 -20.51 14.02
C LYS A 211 8.37 -19.74 13.01
N ARG A 212 9.70 -19.80 13.10
CA ARG A 212 10.61 -19.23 12.11
C ARG A 212 11.72 -20.23 11.81
N VAL A 213 12.20 -20.24 10.57
CA VAL A 213 13.43 -20.97 10.21
C VAL A 213 14.49 -19.91 9.94
N ILE A 214 15.65 -20.09 10.56
CA ILE A 214 16.77 -19.15 10.45
C ILE A 214 18.08 -19.91 10.37
N THR A 215 19.10 -19.32 9.75
CA THR A 215 20.44 -19.90 9.77
C THR A 215 21.10 -19.72 11.14
N LEU A 216 21.96 -20.66 11.53
CA LEU A 216 22.71 -20.56 12.79
C LEU A 216 23.61 -19.31 12.82
N GLU A 217 24.13 -18.87 11.67
CA GLU A 217 24.95 -17.67 11.55
C GLU A 217 24.15 -16.40 11.84
N GLU A 218 22.97 -16.25 11.23
CA GLU A 218 22.04 -15.17 11.56
C GLU A 218 21.65 -15.21 13.04
N LEU A 219 21.40 -16.40 13.60
CA LEU A 219 21.08 -16.54 15.02
C LEU A 219 22.21 -16.07 15.94
N LYS A 220 23.46 -16.37 15.58
CA LYS A 220 24.66 -15.88 16.28
C LYS A 220 24.83 -14.36 16.10
N ALA A 221 24.48 -13.81 14.94
CA ALA A 221 24.56 -12.38 14.65
C ALA A 221 23.60 -11.52 15.49
N PHE A 222 22.48 -12.09 15.97
CA PHE A 222 21.57 -11.38 16.89
C PHE A 222 22.16 -11.14 18.29
N ASN A 223 23.19 -11.87 18.69
CA ASN A 223 23.84 -11.60 19.96
C ASN A 223 24.76 -10.39 19.82
N PRO A 224 24.69 -9.42 20.76
CA PRO A 224 25.55 -8.25 20.72
C PRO A 224 27.02 -8.67 20.74
N GLN A 225 27.84 -8.05 19.88
CA GLN A 225 29.28 -8.31 19.82
C GLN A 225 30.11 -7.39 20.73
N GLY A 226 29.46 -6.48 21.47
CA GLY A 226 30.12 -5.53 22.37
C GLY A 226 30.45 -6.13 23.74
N GLU A 227 31.57 -5.72 24.33
CA GLU A 227 31.94 -6.08 25.71
C GLU A 227 30.90 -5.51 26.71
N GLY A 228 30.21 -6.39 27.44
CA GLY A 228 29.35 -6.02 28.57
C GLY A 228 27.84 -6.20 28.36
N GLU A 229 27.37 -6.55 27.16
CA GLU A 229 25.96 -6.84 26.91
C GLU A 229 25.65 -8.35 27.02
N GLU A 230 24.57 -8.72 27.70
CA GLU A 230 24.15 -10.12 27.84
C GLU A 230 23.64 -10.67 26.49
N PRO A 231 24.04 -11.90 26.10
CA PRO A 231 23.57 -12.50 24.85
C PRO A 231 22.06 -12.76 24.89
N ILE A 232 21.36 -12.35 23.83
CA ILE A 232 19.91 -12.55 23.69
C ILE A 232 19.58 -14.06 23.61
N TYR A 233 20.42 -14.82 22.88
CA TYR A 233 20.30 -16.26 22.72
C TYR A 233 21.46 -16.98 23.40
N THR A 234 21.11 -17.95 24.23
CA THR A 234 21.99 -18.83 24.99
C THR A 234 21.98 -20.25 24.41
N ASN A 235 22.91 -21.11 24.84
CA ASN A 235 22.97 -22.53 24.43
C ASN A 235 23.18 -22.78 22.92
N LEU A 236 23.70 -21.82 22.15
CA LEU A 236 23.90 -21.98 20.70
C LEU A 236 24.85 -23.14 20.34
N ASP A 237 25.83 -23.45 21.19
CA ASP A 237 26.74 -24.59 20.99
C ASP A 237 26.01 -25.94 20.98
N LYS A 238 24.88 -26.05 21.69
CA LYS A 238 24.05 -27.26 21.69
C LYS A 238 23.27 -27.37 20.38
N VAL A 239 22.79 -26.25 19.85
CA VAL A 239 22.09 -26.19 18.57
C VAL A 239 23.05 -26.58 17.44
N GLU A 240 24.28 -26.08 17.46
CA GLU A 240 25.31 -26.43 16.48
C GLU A 240 25.57 -27.95 16.41
N LYS A 241 25.58 -28.61 17.57
CA LYS A 241 25.77 -30.08 17.65
C LYS A 241 24.59 -30.91 17.12
N MET A 242 23.39 -30.34 17.03
CA MET A 242 22.20 -31.06 16.57
C MET A 242 22.11 -31.19 15.05
N GLY A 243 22.89 -30.40 14.29
CA GLY A 243 22.82 -30.37 12.83
C GLY A 243 21.60 -29.60 12.30
N SER A 244 21.48 -29.58 10.97
CA SER A 244 20.46 -28.79 10.28
C SER A 244 19.06 -29.35 10.55
N TRP A 245 18.11 -28.45 10.78
CA TRP A 245 16.70 -28.80 10.81
C TRP A 245 16.28 -29.39 9.46
N VAL A 246 15.48 -30.45 9.53
CA VAL A 246 14.90 -31.10 8.35
C VAL A 246 13.38 -30.91 8.40
N PRO A 247 12.77 -30.28 7.38
CA PRO A 247 11.32 -30.10 7.35
C PRO A 247 10.58 -31.44 7.22
N ASP A 248 9.57 -31.65 8.05
CA ASP A 248 8.65 -32.79 7.92
C ASP A 248 7.90 -32.76 6.57
N GLU A 249 7.65 -33.93 5.97
CA GLU A 249 6.92 -34.06 4.70
C GLU A 249 5.56 -33.34 4.69
N SER A 250 4.85 -33.32 5.81
CA SER A 250 3.55 -32.63 5.94
C SER A 250 3.66 -31.11 5.87
N THR A 251 4.85 -30.56 6.12
CA THR A 251 5.14 -29.11 6.02
C THR A 251 5.54 -28.74 4.60
N VAL A 252 6.19 -29.66 3.88
CA VAL A 252 6.73 -29.43 2.53
C VAL A 252 5.65 -29.59 1.46
N LYS A 253 4.89 -30.70 1.49
CA LYS A 253 3.93 -31.05 0.43
C LYS A 253 2.88 -29.96 0.17
N PRO A 254 2.20 -29.38 1.18
CA PRO A 254 1.24 -28.31 0.94
C PRO A 254 1.91 -27.08 0.32
N LYS A 255 3.03 -26.60 0.88
CA LYS A 255 3.72 -25.38 0.39
C LYS A 255 4.25 -25.57 -1.04
N SER A 256 4.82 -26.74 -1.37
CA SER A 256 5.33 -27.03 -2.71
C SER A 256 4.24 -27.26 -3.76
N GLU A 257 3.16 -27.96 -3.41
CA GLU A 257 2.02 -28.19 -4.33
C GLU A 257 1.23 -26.90 -4.58
N MET A 258 1.25 -25.98 -3.62
CA MET A 258 0.61 -24.68 -3.71
C MET A 258 1.37 -23.69 -4.60
N GLY A 259 2.61 -23.97 -5.01
CA GLY A 259 3.45 -23.01 -5.72
C GLY A 259 3.91 -21.84 -4.83
N ALA A 260 3.73 -21.96 -3.51
CA ALA A 260 4.47 -21.15 -2.57
C ALA A 260 5.93 -21.59 -2.67
N SER A 261 6.87 -20.65 -2.62
CA SER A 261 8.27 -21.01 -2.50
C SER A 261 8.39 -22.06 -1.39
N LYS A 262 9.16 -23.12 -1.64
CA LYS A 262 9.68 -23.93 -0.54
C LYS A 262 10.19 -22.91 0.51
N PRO A 263 10.13 -23.19 1.82
CA PRO A 263 11.12 -22.59 2.70
C PRO A 263 12.47 -23.05 2.12
N GLU A 264 12.97 -22.32 1.11
CA GLU A 264 14.32 -22.49 0.65
C GLU A 264 15.13 -22.08 1.87
N PRO A 265 16.05 -22.94 2.34
CA PRO A 265 17.10 -22.52 3.25
C PRO A 265 17.58 -21.15 2.80
N ALA A 266 17.73 -20.21 3.73
CA ALA A 266 18.04 -18.83 3.39
C ALA A 266 19.30 -18.70 2.52
N ASN A 267 20.12 -19.75 2.43
CA ASN A 267 21.14 -19.93 1.39
C ASN A 267 21.15 -21.36 0.81
N LYS A 268 21.22 -21.49 -0.52
CA LYS A 268 21.53 -22.75 -1.24
C LYS A 268 22.99 -23.21 -1.08
N GLY A 269 23.72 -22.68 -0.11
CA GLY A 269 25.09 -23.07 0.21
C GLY A 269 25.50 -22.45 1.54
N GLU A 270 26.06 -23.29 2.41
CA GLU A 270 26.79 -22.89 3.62
C GLU A 270 25.93 -22.24 4.72
N GLY A 271 25.19 -23.07 5.46
CA GLY A 271 24.54 -22.64 6.70
C GLY A 271 23.73 -23.77 7.31
N GLN A 272 23.81 -23.95 8.64
CA GLN A 272 22.94 -24.87 9.38
C GLN A 272 21.58 -24.20 9.62
N ASP A 273 20.50 -24.72 9.05
CA ASP A 273 19.15 -24.22 9.32
C ASP A 273 18.68 -24.64 10.72
N VAL A 274 18.00 -23.74 11.41
CA VAL A 274 17.49 -23.92 12.77
C VAL A 274 16.02 -23.54 12.79
N GLU A 275 15.15 -24.45 13.24
CA GLU A 275 13.75 -24.14 13.53
C GLU A 275 13.65 -23.46 14.90
N LEU A 276 13.08 -22.26 14.92
CA LEU A 276 12.76 -21.52 16.14
C LEU A 276 11.26 -21.58 16.41
N LEU A 277 10.90 -21.99 17.62
CA LEU A 277 9.56 -21.83 18.17
C LEU A 277 9.61 -20.77 19.25
N GLU A 278 9.19 -19.55 18.90
CA GLU A 278 9.05 -18.44 19.85
C GLU A 278 7.67 -18.49 20.48
N TRP A 279 7.62 -19.01 21.71
CA TRP A 279 6.45 -18.98 22.56
C TRP A 279 6.37 -17.66 23.32
N ILE A 280 5.27 -16.95 23.12
CA ILE A 280 4.94 -15.74 23.84
C ILE A 280 3.83 -16.08 24.81
N GLY A 281 4.12 -15.96 26.10
CA GLY A 281 3.21 -16.32 27.18
C GLY A 281 1.99 -15.44 27.28
N GLU A 282 1.11 -15.78 28.22
CA GLU A 282 -0.15 -15.08 28.45
C GLU A 282 0.04 -13.57 28.56
N ARG A 283 -0.80 -12.81 27.84
CA ARG A 283 -0.75 -11.35 27.73
C ARG A 283 0.62 -10.79 27.30
N GLY A 284 1.50 -11.61 26.75
CA GLY A 284 2.84 -11.21 26.36
C GLY A 284 3.84 -11.17 27.50
N GLN A 285 3.60 -11.73 28.69
CA GLN A 285 4.45 -11.49 29.87
C GLN A 285 5.86 -12.10 29.83
N ARG A 286 6.05 -13.18 29.08
CA ARG A 286 7.31 -13.94 29.01
C ARG A 286 7.51 -14.46 27.60
N ILE A 287 8.76 -14.50 27.15
CA ILE A 287 9.14 -15.03 25.84
C ILE A 287 10.10 -16.19 26.07
N ILE A 288 9.75 -17.35 25.51
CA ILE A 288 10.59 -18.56 25.51
C ILE A 288 10.80 -18.97 24.06
N THR A 289 12.05 -19.08 23.63
CA THR A 289 12.38 -19.55 22.28
C THR A 289 13.06 -20.91 22.37
N LEU A 290 12.49 -21.89 21.68
CA LEU A 290 13.11 -23.20 21.48
C LEU A 290 13.77 -23.25 20.11
N ALA A 291 14.98 -23.80 20.05
CA ALA A 291 15.65 -24.19 18.82
C ALA A 291 15.51 -25.70 18.61
N ASN A 292 15.15 -26.10 17.38
CA ASN A 292 14.96 -27.47 16.93
C ASN A 292 14.09 -28.31 17.90
N ARG A 293 13.07 -27.68 18.51
CA ARG A 293 12.13 -28.29 19.48
C ARG A 293 12.76 -28.89 20.74
N GLU A 294 14.06 -28.76 20.97
CA GLU A 294 14.76 -29.41 22.08
C GLU A 294 15.50 -28.44 22.99
N VAL A 295 16.13 -27.40 22.42
CA VAL A 295 17.04 -26.52 23.17
C VAL A 295 16.37 -25.20 23.47
N VAL A 296 16.23 -24.85 24.75
CA VAL A 296 15.83 -23.50 25.14
C VAL A 296 16.99 -22.54 24.87
N VAL A 297 16.83 -21.68 23.87
CA VAL A 297 17.83 -20.66 23.51
C VAL A 297 17.53 -19.31 24.15
N ARG A 298 16.26 -19.02 24.44
CA ARG A 298 15.84 -17.77 25.09
C ARG A 298 14.77 -18.04 26.11
N ASP A 299 14.89 -17.44 27.29
CA ASP A 299 13.87 -17.47 28.33
C ASP A 299 13.95 -16.19 29.17
N GLN A 300 13.08 -15.24 28.89
CA GLN A 300 13.09 -13.93 29.54
C GLN A 300 11.69 -13.39 29.75
N ARG A 301 11.56 -12.46 30.70
CA ARG A 301 10.37 -11.61 30.81
C ARG A 301 10.23 -10.75 29.54
N ASN A 302 9.01 -10.31 29.24
CA ASN A 302 8.76 -9.37 28.14
C ASN A 302 9.75 -8.19 28.22
N PRO A 303 10.57 -7.98 27.19
CA PRO A 303 11.52 -6.87 27.19
C PRO A 303 10.86 -5.50 27.03
N PHE A 304 9.60 -5.45 26.61
CA PHE A 304 8.93 -4.20 26.25
C PHE A 304 8.11 -3.60 27.39
N TYR A 305 8.23 -2.29 27.61
CA TYR A 305 7.55 -1.55 28.68
C TYR A 305 6.02 -1.59 28.59
N HIS A 306 5.47 -1.73 27.40
CA HIS A 306 4.02 -1.85 27.24
C HIS A 306 3.46 -3.15 27.83
N GLY A 307 4.28 -4.20 28.01
CA GLY A 307 3.87 -5.46 28.62
C GLY A 307 2.71 -6.17 27.90
N GLN A 308 2.48 -5.84 26.62
CA GLN A 308 1.45 -6.44 25.78
C GLN A 308 2.08 -7.45 24.81
N MET A 309 1.23 -8.28 24.21
CA MET A 309 1.60 -9.17 23.12
C MET A 309 2.18 -8.35 21.95
N PRO A 310 3.43 -8.60 21.52
CA PRO A 310 4.06 -7.90 20.40
C PRO A 310 3.56 -8.42 19.03
N VAL A 311 2.40 -9.08 19.01
CA VAL A 311 1.78 -9.65 17.81
C VAL A 311 0.35 -9.18 17.75
N VAL A 312 0.01 -8.55 16.63
CA VAL A 312 -1.35 -8.13 16.29
C VAL A 312 -1.90 -9.06 15.22
N SER A 313 -3.22 -9.25 15.24
CA SER A 313 -3.90 -10.10 14.27
C SER A 313 -5.26 -9.53 13.91
N THR A 314 -5.60 -9.62 12.63
CA THR A 314 -6.85 -9.10 12.11
C THR A 314 -7.49 -10.18 11.24
N PRO A 315 -8.66 -10.71 11.63
CA PRO A 315 -9.49 -11.49 10.73
C PRO A 315 -10.20 -10.56 9.74
N PHE A 316 -10.44 -11.03 8.52
CA PHE A 316 -11.20 -10.29 7.52
C PHE A 316 -12.69 -10.30 7.84
N ILE A 317 -13.27 -11.50 7.94
CA ILE A 317 -14.63 -11.74 8.42
C ILE A 317 -14.52 -12.54 9.70
N LEU A 318 -15.14 -12.05 10.78
CA LEU A 318 -15.23 -12.78 12.04
C LEU A 318 -16.13 -14.01 11.83
N ASP A 319 -15.59 -15.18 12.10
CA ASP A 319 -16.38 -16.40 12.19
C ASP A 319 -17.26 -16.35 13.45
N GLN A 320 -18.45 -16.96 13.40
CA GLN A 320 -19.38 -17.02 14.54
C GLN A 320 -18.86 -17.92 15.66
N GLU A 321 -17.92 -18.81 15.34
CA GLU A 321 -17.22 -19.64 16.31
C GLU A 321 -16.06 -18.83 16.91
N ASP A 322 -16.07 -18.61 18.23
CA ASP A 322 -15.12 -17.82 19.02
C ASP A 322 -13.62 -18.19 18.80
N CYS A 323 -13.07 -17.84 17.64
CA CYS A 323 -11.73 -18.22 17.21
C CYS A 323 -10.92 -17.03 16.66
N VAL A 324 -9.61 -17.21 16.59
CA VAL A 324 -8.67 -16.20 16.05
C VAL A 324 -8.74 -16.08 14.54
N TYR A 325 -9.03 -17.19 13.86
CA TYR A 325 -8.98 -17.26 12.42
C TYR A 325 -10.32 -16.85 11.82
N GLY A 326 -10.31 -15.78 11.04
CA GLY A 326 -11.44 -15.37 10.22
C GLY A 326 -11.49 -16.07 8.88
N MET A 327 -12.61 -15.83 8.20
CA MET A 327 -12.91 -16.30 6.85
C MET A 327 -12.35 -15.34 5.80
N SER A 328 -11.86 -15.88 4.68
CA SER A 328 -11.35 -15.10 3.55
C SER A 328 -12.48 -14.51 2.69
N LEU A 329 -12.16 -13.61 1.77
CA LEU A 329 -13.10 -13.14 0.76
C LEU A 329 -13.48 -14.26 -0.25
N LEU A 330 -12.60 -15.25 -0.41
CA LEU A 330 -12.75 -16.31 -1.40
C LEU A 330 -13.59 -17.47 -0.89
N ASP A 331 -13.58 -17.73 0.41
CA ASP A 331 -14.19 -18.89 1.02
C ASP A 331 -15.72 -19.00 0.75
N PRO A 332 -16.54 -17.93 0.95
CA PRO A 332 -17.96 -18.00 0.59
C PRO A 332 -18.22 -18.23 -0.90
N GLY A 333 -17.31 -17.77 -1.77
CA GLY A 333 -17.42 -17.83 -3.22
C GLY A 333 -16.80 -19.09 -3.84
N PHE A 334 -16.20 -19.98 -3.04
CA PHE A 334 -15.42 -21.11 -3.53
C PHE A 334 -16.15 -21.91 -4.62
N SER A 335 -17.40 -22.29 -4.33
CA SER A 335 -18.23 -23.08 -5.26
C SER A 335 -18.54 -22.34 -6.55
N LEU A 336 -18.79 -21.02 -6.50
CA LEU A 336 -19.05 -20.19 -7.68
C LEU A 336 -17.82 -20.09 -8.59
N PHE A 337 -16.62 -20.00 -8.00
CA PHE A 337 -15.38 -19.97 -8.79
C PHE A 337 -15.12 -21.31 -9.49
N MET A 338 -15.40 -22.42 -8.81
CA MET A 338 -15.30 -23.75 -9.42
C MET A 338 -16.32 -23.92 -10.54
N GLU A 339 -17.58 -23.54 -10.31
CA GLU A 339 -18.64 -23.57 -11.30
C GLU A 339 -18.29 -22.73 -12.54
N LEU A 340 -17.77 -21.52 -12.35
CA LEU A 340 -17.33 -20.63 -13.42
C LEU A 340 -16.25 -21.27 -14.31
N ASN A 341 -15.27 -21.92 -13.68
CA ASN A 341 -14.19 -22.62 -14.38
C ASN A 341 -14.73 -23.83 -15.14
N ASP A 342 -15.57 -24.64 -14.51
CA ASP A 342 -16.16 -25.83 -15.11
C ASP A 342 -17.03 -25.47 -16.31
N LEU A 343 -17.90 -24.46 -16.17
CA LEU A 343 -18.73 -23.93 -17.25
C LEU A 343 -17.87 -23.43 -18.42
N ARG A 344 -16.81 -22.66 -18.14
CA ARG A 344 -15.92 -22.13 -19.19
C ARG A 344 -15.22 -23.25 -19.95
N ASN A 345 -14.80 -24.30 -19.25
CA ASN A 345 -14.19 -25.46 -19.87
C ASN A 345 -15.19 -26.25 -20.72
N GLN A 346 -16.42 -26.46 -20.24
CA GLN A 346 -17.48 -27.14 -21.01
C GLN A 346 -17.88 -26.37 -22.27
N ILE A 347 -17.95 -25.04 -22.20
CA ILE A 347 -18.21 -24.19 -23.39
C ILE A 347 -17.08 -24.38 -24.41
N MET A 348 -15.83 -24.36 -23.97
CA MET A 348 -14.69 -24.54 -24.88
C MET A 348 -14.63 -25.95 -25.47
N ASP A 349 -15.01 -26.97 -24.71
CA ASP A 349 -15.12 -28.34 -25.20
C ASP A 349 -16.24 -28.47 -26.25
N ASN A 350 -17.40 -27.84 -26.03
CA ASN A 350 -18.48 -27.79 -27.01
C ASN A 350 -18.05 -27.04 -28.27
N VAL A 351 -17.34 -25.90 -28.15
CA VAL A 351 -16.79 -25.17 -29.30
C VAL A 351 -15.79 -26.01 -30.07
N ASN A 352 -14.86 -26.68 -29.38
CA ASN A 352 -13.89 -27.57 -30.01
C ASN A 352 -14.59 -28.73 -30.74
N LEU A 353 -15.62 -29.31 -30.13
CA LEU A 353 -16.40 -30.40 -30.72
C LEU A 353 -17.26 -29.92 -31.90
N ALA A 354 -17.84 -28.73 -31.84
CA ALA A 354 -18.60 -28.15 -32.94
C ALA A 354 -17.70 -27.80 -34.14
N LEU A 355 -16.51 -27.23 -33.87
CA LEU A 355 -15.50 -26.96 -34.89
C LEU A 355 -14.92 -28.24 -35.50
N LYS A 356 -14.73 -29.27 -34.69
CA LYS A 356 -14.23 -30.60 -35.09
C LYS A 356 -15.33 -31.65 -34.98
N ALA A 357 -16.49 -31.35 -35.56
CA ALA A 357 -17.64 -32.25 -35.48
C ALA A 357 -17.26 -33.64 -36.03
N PRO A 358 -17.45 -34.71 -35.25
CA PRO A 358 -17.13 -36.04 -35.71
C PRO A 358 -18.02 -36.37 -36.90
N MET A 359 -17.44 -37.06 -37.87
CA MET A 359 -18.17 -37.58 -39.00
C MET A 359 -18.63 -38.99 -38.68
N VAL A 360 -19.92 -39.25 -38.91
CA VAL A 360 -20.51 -40.57 -38.80
C VAL A 360 -20.58 -41.14 -40.20
N ALA A 361 -20.12 -42.38 -40.35
CA ALA A 361 -20.18 -43.08 -41.63
C ALA A 361 -20.87 -44.44 -41.48
N ASP A 362 -21.62 -44.83 -42.50
CA ASP A 362 -22.20 -46.16 -42.62
C ASP A 362 -21.13 -47.13 -43.13
N TYR A 363 -20.70 -48.05 -42.25
CA TYR A 363 -19.61 -49.00 -42.51
C TYR A 363 -19.89 -49.88 -43.73
N ASP A 364 -21.14 -50.28 -43.96
CA ASP A 364 -21.50 -51.21 -45.03
C ASP A 364 -21.52 -50.55 -46.42
N ARG A 365 -21.50 -49.21 -46.46
CA ARG A 365 -21.59 -48.42 -47.69
C ARG A 365 -20.27 -47.73 -48.05
N LEU A 366 -19.25 -47.87 -47.22
CA LEU A 366 -17.86 -47.50 -47.54
C LEU A 366 -17.16 -48.65 -48.28
N GLU A 367 -16.36 -48.34 -49.30
CA GLU A 367 -15.59 -49.37 -50.01
C GLU A 367 -14.37 -49.86 -49.24
N ASP A 368 -13.67 -48.96 -48.53
CA ASP A 368 -12.55 -49.28 -47.64
C ASP A 368 -12.67 -48.51 -46.32
N PRO A 369 -13.44 -49.04 -45.35
CA PRO A 369 -13.70 -48.37 -44.08
C PRO A 369 -12.44 -48.10 -43.24
N ASP A 370 -11.45 -49.00 -43.30
CA ASP A 370 -10.27 -48.96 -42.44
C ASP A 370 -9.21 -47.96 -42.96
N ASN A 371 -9.29 -47.56 -44.24
CA ASN A 371 -8.36 -46.62 -44.88
C ASN A 371 -9.01 -45.27 -45.23
N THR A 372 -10.25 -45.04 -44.82
CA THR A 372 -10.96 -43.78 -45.07
C THR A 372 -10.45 -42.68 -44.13
N ILE A 373 -9.62 -41.77 -44.65
CA ILE A 373 -9.04 -40.65 -43.90
C ILE A 373 -9.69 -39.33 -44.35
N PHE A 374 -10.17 -38.52 -43.40
CA PHE A 374 -10.62 -37.17 -43.72
C PHE A 374 -9.43 -36.20 -43.78
N ALA A 375 -9.03 -35.82 -45.00
CA ALA A 375 -7.94 -34.88 -45.26
C ALA A 375 -8.26 -34.00 -46.49
N PRO A 376 -7.63 -32.81 -46.62
CA PRO A 376 -7.70 -32.01 -47.84
C PRO A 376 -7.25 -32.84 -49.05
N ASP A 377 -7.93 -32.66 -50.19
CA ASP A 377 -7.70 -33.36 -51.46
C ASP A 377 -7.89 -34.89 -51.45
N ASN A 378 -8.40 -35.48 -50.36
CA ASN A 378 -8.75 -36.90 -50.34
C ASN A 378 -10.15 -37.14 -50.92
N ILE A 379 -10.27 -38.12 -51.82
CA ILE A 379 -11.55 -38.54 -52.41
C ILE A 379 -12.05 -39.75 -51.60
N ILE A 380 -13.26 -39.65 -51.07
CA ILE A 380 -13.89 -40.75 -50.33
C ILE A 380 -14.95 -41.38 -51.24
N GLU A 381 -14.70 -42.62 -51.62
CA GLU A 381 -15.59 -43.40 -52.48
C GLU A 381 -16.71 -44.04 -51.63
N VAL A 382 -17.96 -43.81 -52.03
CA VAL A 382 -19.16 -44.24 -51.31
C VAL A 382 -20.11 -44.97 -52.24
N ARG A 383 -20.82 -45.97 -51.71
CA ARG A 383 -21.88 -46.67 -52.44
C ARG A 383 -23.22 -45.95 -52.25
N GLY A 384 -23.67 -45.24 -53.28
CA GLY A 384 -24.96 -44.55 -53.29
C GLY A 384 -24.82 -43.03 -53.14
N ARG A 385 -25.80 -42.38 -52.49
CA ARG A 385 -25.76 -40.94 -52.27
C ARG A 385 -24.82 -40.61 -51.09
N PRO A 386 -23.82 -39.74 -51.25
CA PRO A 386 -22.87 -39.40 -50.19
C PRO A 386 -23.52 -38.93 -48.89
N ASP A 387 -24.60 -38.14 -48.98
CA ASP A 387 -25.32 -37.61 -47.81
C ASP A 387 -25.93 -38.70 -46.91
N ASP A 388 -26.21 -39.88 -47.48
CA ASP A 388 -26.77 -41.04 -46.78
C ASP A 388 -25.68 -41.97 -46.23
N VAL A 389 -24.42 -41.75 -46.59
CA VAL A 389 -23.28 -42.62 -46.23
C VAL A 389 -22.34 -41.93 -45.25
N ILE A 390 -22.10 -40.63 -45.41
CA ILE A 390 -21.20 -39.85 -44.57
C ILE A 390 -21.92 -38.57 -44.16
N LYS A 391 -22.10 -38.37 -42.85
CA LYS A 391 -22.74 -37.18 -42.31
C LYS A 391 -21.95 -36.62 -41.14
N LYS A 392 -21.85 -35.29 -41.07
CA LYS A 392 -21.36 -34.62 -39.85
C LYS A 392 -22.38 -34.79 -38.73
N LEU A 393 -21.92 -35.20 -37.55
CA LEU A 393 -22.76 -35.21 -36.37
C LEU A 393 -23.20 -33.77 -36.08
N ASP A 394 -24.49 -33.55 -35.92
CA ASP A 394 -25.02 -32.24 -35.54
C ASP A 394 -24.76 -32.02 -34.05
N VAL A 395 -23.80 -31.16 -33.76
CA VAL A 395 -23.42 -30.80 -32.39
C VAL A 395 -24.11 -29.47 -32.08
N PRO A 396 -25.11 -29.46 -31.18
CA PRO A 396 -25.79 -28.22 -30.82
C PRO A 396 -24.81 -27.22 -30.21
N ASP A 397 -24.91 -25.97 -30.67
CA ASP A 397 -24.13 -24.85 -30.14
C ASP A 397 -24.75 -24.37 -28.82
N TYR A 398 -24.02 -24.58 -27.72
CA TYR A 398 -24.42 -24.14 -26.38
C TYR A 398 -23.75 -22.83 -25.96
N THR A 399 -22.96 -22.19 -26.83
CA THR A 399 -22.16 -21.00 -26.48
C THR A 399 -23.01 -19.82 -26.04
N GLY A 400 -24.18 -19.59 -26.66
CA GLY A 400 -25.09 -18.49 -26.32
C GLY A 400 -25.57 -18.58 -24.87
N ARG A 401 -26.21 -19.69 -24.49
CA ARG A 401 -26.68 -19.94 -23.11
C ARG A 401 -25.53 -20.00 -22.11
N GLY A 402 -24.38 -20.53 -22.53
CA GLY A 402 -23.17 -20.57 -21.70
C GLY A 402 -22.66 -19.17 -21.34
N LYS A 403 -22.71 -18.20 -22.27
CA LYS A 403 -22.36 -16.80 -22.00
C LYS A 403 -23.33 -16.13 -21.04
N ASP A 404 -24.62 -16.42 -21.15
CA ASP A 404 -25.63 -15.87 -20.24
C ASP A 404 -25.39 -16.37 -18.81
N MET A 405 -25.15 -17.68 -18.65
CA MET A 405 -24.85 -18.28 -17.34
C MET A 405 -23.53 -17.77 -16.75
N ASP A 406 -22.50 -17.59 -17.58
CA ASP A 406 -21.24 -16.97 -17.17
C ASP A 406 -21.45 -15.54 -16.62
N GLY A 407 -22.35 -14.77 -17.24
CA GLY A 407 -22.76 -13.45 -16.76
C GLY A 407 -23.46 -13.51 -15.41
N ILE A 408 -24.37 -14.48 -15.21
CA ILE A 408 -25.09 -14.69 -13.94
C ILE A 408 -24.11 -15.03 -12.82
N ILE A 409 -23.23 -16.01 -13.02
CA ILE A 409 -22.26 -16.44 -11.99
C ILE A 409 -21.33 -15.27 -11.60
N LYS A 410 -20.88 -14.47 -12.59
CA LYS A 410 -20.08 -13.27 -12.30
C LYS A 410 -20.89 -12.21 -11.54
N GLY A 411 -22.16 -12.05 -11.85
CA GLY A 411 -23.08 -11.18 -11.11
C GLY A 411 -23.27 -11.61 -9.66
N ASP A 412 -23.39 -12.92 -9.41
CA ASP A 412 -23.48 -13.49 -8.06
C ASP A 412 -22.18 -13.28 -7.28
N ILE A 413 -21.03 -13.47 -7.95
CA ILE A 413 -19.70 -13.20 -7.39
C ILE A 413 -19.57 -11.72 -6.96
N GLN A 414 -19.99 -10.79 -7.81
CA GLN A 414 -19.96 -9.35 -7.48
C GLN A 414 -20.94 -9.01 -6.35
N SER A 415 -22.11 -9.65 -6.33
CA SER A 415 -23.15 -9.41 -5.33
C SER A 415 -22.71 -9.78 -3.92
N TYR A 416 -22.07 -10.94 -3.74
CA TYR A 416 -21.59 -11.36 -2.40
C TYR A 416 -20.32 -10.59 -1.99
N SER A 417 -19.36 -10.41 -2.90
CA SER A 417 -18.09 -9.75 -2.58
C SER A 417 -18.25 -8.27 -2.29
N SER A 418 -19.35 -7.66 -2.76
CA SER A 418 -19.59 -6.21 -2.69
C SER A 418 -18.45 -5.39 -3.33
N ILE A 419 -17.69 -5.99 -4.25
CA ILE A 419 -16.64 -5.33 -5.02
C ILE A 419 -17.07 -5.38 -6.47
N THR A 420 -17.51 -4.23 -6.97
CA THR A 420 -17.96 -4.06 -8.37
C THR A 420 -16.80 -3.56 -9.24
N GLU A 421 -16.80 -3.92 -10.52
CA GLU A 421 -15.79 -3.44 -11.49
C GLU A 421 -15.75 -1.90 -11.60
N ILE A 422 -16.86 -1.20 -11.34
CA ILE A 422 -16.90 0.27 -11.25
C ILE A 422 -15.96 0.82 -10.16
N ALA A 423 -15.76 0.08 -9.07
CA ALA A 423 -14.86 0.46 -7.98
C ALA A 423 -13.37 0.44 -8.41
N SER A 424 -13.06 -0.22 -9.53
CA SER A 424 -11.70 -0.40 -10.03
C SER A 424 -11.27 0.61 -11.10
N GLY A 425 -12.15 1.53 -11.50
CA GLY A 425 -11.85 2.54 -12.53
C GLY A 425 -11.70 1.98 -13.96
N ILE A 426 -12.01 0.70 -14.17
CA ILE A 426 -12.06 0.09 -15.50
C ILE A 426 -13.39 0.48 -16.13
N GLY A 427 -13.32 1.29 -17.18
CA GLY A 427 -14.49 1.79 -17.91
C GLY A 427 -15.38 0.64 -18.37
N THR A 428 -16.58 0.56 -17.83
CA THR A 428 -17.64 -0.29 -18.37
C THR A 428 -18.17 0.38 -19.64
N GLU A 429 -17.69 -0.07 -20.81
CA GLU A 429 -18.34 0.23 -22.09
C GLU A 429 -19.78 -0.31 -22.04
N GLY A 430 -20.74 0.56 -21.70
CA GLY A 430 -22.17 0.19 -21.66
C GLY A 430 -23.03 0.97 -20.67
N LEU A 431 -22.45 1.67 -19.70
CA LEU A 431 -23.22 2.55 -18.80
C LEU A 431 -23.09 4.01 -19.26
N GLN A 432 -24.08 4.45 -20.05
CA GLN A 432 -24.19 5.82 -20.57
C GLN A 432 -24.49 6.89 -19.50
N ASN A 433 -24.20 6.64 -18.22
CA ASN A 433 -24.46 7.52 -17.08
C ASN A 433 -23.22 7.69 -16.17
N ASP A 434 -22.04 7.83 -16.77
CA ASP A 434 -20.82 8.32 -16.11
C ASP A 434 -20.96 9.80 -15.69
N THR A 435 -21.87 10.06 -14.75
CA THR A 435 -21.83 11.31 -13.98
C THR A 435 -20.88 11.09 -12.82
N ALA A 436 -19.87 11.95 -12.67
CA ALA A 436 -18.93 11.94 -11.55
C ALA A 436 -19.64 11.85 -10.17
N SER A 437 -20.88 12.33 -10.09
CA SER A 437 -21.77 12.19 -8.93
C SER A 437 -22.30 10.76 -8.71
N GLY A 438 -22.69 10.04 -9.77
CA GLY A 438 -23.10 8.63 -9.69
C GLY A 438 -21.97 7.71 -9.25
N MET A 439 -20.75 7.92 -9.77
CA MET A 439 -19.55 7.21 -9.30
C MET A 439 -19.23 7.55 -7.83
N SER A 440 -19.34 8.82 -7.44
CA SER A 440 -19.11 9.24 -6.05
C SER A 440 -20.12 8.61 -5.07
N MET A 441 -21.39 8.51 -5.47
CA MET A 441 -22.42 7.84 -4.67
C MET A 441 -22.19 6.32 -4.55
N LEU A 442 -21.77 5.66 -5.64
CA LEU A 442 -21.42 4.24 -5.61
C LEU A 442 -20.21 3.98 -4.71
N LEU A 443 -19.15 4.78 -4.83
CA LEU A 443 -17.99 4.73 -3.93
C LEU A 443 -18.38 4.97 -2.47
N GLU A 444 -19.34 5.87 -2.21
CA GLU A 444 -19.86 6.10 -0.85
C GLU A 444 -20.61 4.86 -0.31
N GLN A 445 -21.43 4.22 -1.13
CA GLN A 445 -22.13 2.99 -0.74
C GLN A 445 -21.15 1.82 -0.50
N LEU A 446 -20.11 1.70 -1.32
CA LEU A 446 -19.03 0.74 -1.15
C LEU A 446 -18.28 0.99 0.17
N ASN A 447 -17.90 2.24 0.44
CA ASN A 447 -17.26 2.63 1.70
C ASN A 447 -18.12 2.29 2.92
N LYS A 448 -19.45 2.49 2.84
CA LYS A 448 -20.37 2.13 3.94
C LYS A 448 -20.42 0.62 4.21
N ARG A 449 -20.36 -0.22 3.18
CA ARG A 449 -20.36 -1.69 3.34
C ARG A 449 -19.03 -2.22 3.86
N GLN A 450 -17.92 -1.60 3.46
CA GLN A 450 -16.57 -2.00 3.87
C GLN A 450 -16.15 -1.38 5.22
N LYS A 451 -16.91 -0.40 5.72
CA LYS A 451 -16.65 0.27 6.98
C LYS A 451 -16.44 -0.68 8.16
N PRO A 452 -17.27 -1.72 8.41
CA PRO A 452 -17.06 -2.63 9.54
C PRO A 452 -15.72 -3.37 9.47
N ILE A 453 -15.27 -3.75 8.27
CA ILE A 453 -13.99 -4.42 8.05
C ILE A 453 -12.83 -3.47 8.33
N PHE A 454 -12.96 -2.21 7.88
CA PHE A 454 -11.98 -1.19 8.18
C PHE A 454 -11.93 -0.82 9.67
N ASP A 455 -13.08 -0.65 10.32
CA ASP A 455 -13.17 -0.40 11.77
C ASP A 455 -12.50 -1.55 12.53
N LEU A 456 -12.71 -2.80 12.11
CA LEU A 456 -12.03 -3.97 12.66
C LEU A 456 -10.50 -3.88 12.48
N LEU A 457 -10.01 -3.63 11.26
CA LEU A 457 -8.58 -3.47 10.97
C LEU A 457 -7.94 -2.35 11.79
N GLN A 458 -8.64 -1.24 11.97
CA GLN A 458 -8.18 -0.10 12.74
C GLN A 458 -8.04 -0.47 14.23
N GLU A 459 -9.06 -1.14 14.79
CA GLU A 459 -9.07 -1.54 16.19
C GLU A 459 -8.06 -2.66 16.48
N THR A 460 -7.91 -3.67 15.61
CA THR A 460 -7.06 -4.84 15.89
C THR A 460 -5.62 -4.71 15.42
N CYS A 461 -5.32 -3.83 14.46
CA CYS A 461 -3.99 -3.68 13.89
C CYS A 461 -3.43 -2.27 14.05
N ILE A 462 -4.07 -1.25 13.48
CA ILE A 462 -3.48 0.10 13.34
C ILE A 462 -3.31 0.78 14.72
N LYS A 463 -4.36 0.80 15.55
CA LYS A 463 -4.27 1.40 16.89
C LYS A 463 -3.30 0.66 17.79
N PRO A 464 -3.33 -0.69 17.90
CA PRO A 464 -2.33 -1.43 18.67
C PRO A 464 -0.90 -1.24 18.16
N LEU A 465 -0.69 -1.18 16.84
CA LEU A 465 0.60 -0.87 16.23
C LEU A 465 1.16 0.46 16.74
N LEU A 466 0.39 1.53 16.58
CA LEU A 466 0.80 2.87 16.98
C LEU A 466 0.99 2.98 18.49
N PHE A 467 0.15 2.30 19.28
CA PHE A 467 0.30 2.23 20.72
C PHE A 467 1.62 1.56 21.12
N GLN A 468 1.95 0.42 20.51
CA GLN A 468 3.20 -0.29 20.77
C GLN A 468 4.40 0.53 20.31
N MET A 469 4.34 1.14 19.11
CA MET A 469 5.39 2.03 18.61
C MET A 469 5.66 3.20 19.55
N ARG A 470 4.62 3.87 20.06
CA ARG A 470 4.76 4.94 21.06
C ARG A 470 5.58 4.48 22.27
N HIS A 471 5.25 3.30 22.80
CA HIS A 471 5.97 2.74 23.94
C HIS A 471 7.40 2.30 23.62
N LEU A 472 7.63 1.77 22.41
CA LEU A 472 8.97 1.42 21.95
C LEU A 472 9.84 2.68 21.78
N ASN A 473 9.30 3.74 21.19
CA ASN A 473 9.97 5.03 21.13
C ASN A 473 10.24 5.59 22.53
N HIS A 474 9.29 5.49 23.45
CA HIS A 474 9.54 5.93 24.83
C HIS A 474 10.66 5.12 25.52
N GLN A 475 10.84 3.84 25.17
CA GLN A 475 11.79 2.94 25.80
C GLN A 475 13.19 3.00 25.19
N PHE A 476 13.29 3.09 23.86
CA PHE A 476 14.54 2.89 23.12
C PHE A 476 14.99 4.10 22.31
N LEU A 477 14.15 5.14 22.15
CA LEU A 477 14.54 6.34 21.39
C LEU A 477 15.43 7.25 22.26
N ASP A 478 16.73 7.23 22.01
CA ASP A 478 17.67 8.17 22.64
C ASP A 478 17.49 9.58 22.03
N GLN A 479 17.80 9.72 20.73
CA GLN A 479 17.61 10.92 19.93
C GLN A 479 17.18 10.54 18.51
N GLY A 480 16.10 11.16 18.02
CA GLY A 480 15.61 11.00 16.66
C GLY A 480 15.47 12.36 15.96
N PHE A 481 15.56 12.35 14.63
CA PHE A 481 15.37 13.55 13.82
C PHE A 481 14.38 13.25 12.70
N TYR A 482 13.58 14.23 12.33
CA TYR A 482 12.78 14.17 11.10
C TYR A 482 12.81 15.52 10.38
N PRO A 483 12.73 15.52 9.04
CA PRO A 483 12.73 16.76 8.26
C PRO A 483 11.40 17.52 8.49
N GLY A 484 11.47 18.67 9.14
CA GLY A 484 10.36 19.61 9.32
C GLY A 484 10.35 20.70 8.25
N LYS A 485 9.27 21.50 8.21
CA LYS A 485 9.13 22.64 7.26
C LYS A 485 10.22 23.72 7.44
N GLU A 486 10.74 23.87 8.66
CA GLU A 486 11.73 24.90 9.03
C GLU A 486 13.14 24.31 9.29
N GLY A 487 13.34 23.02 8.99
CA GLY A 487 14.59 22.29 9.26
C GLY A 487 14.34 20.98 10.02
N ASP A 488 15.42 20.28 10.33
CA ASP A 488 15.36 19.03 11.08
C ASP A 488 14.88 19.28 12.52
N VAL A 489 13.83 18.56 12.93
CA VAL A 489 13.26 18.64 14.28
C VAL A 489 13.79 17.47 15.10
N GLU A 490 14.40 17.79 16.25
CA GLU A 490 14.86 16.79 17.21
C GLU A 490 13.71 16.27 18.07
N VAL A 491 13.60 14.95 18.18
CA VAL A 491 12.60 14.25 19.00
C VAL A 491 13.29 13.25 19.91
N THR A 492 12.96 13.31 21.20
CA THR A 492 13.49 12.44 22.25
C THR A 492 12.40 11.63 22.94
N HIS A 493 12.78 10.64 23.76
CA HIS A 493 11.84 9.81 24.54
C HIS A 493 10.81 10.59 25.37
N GLU A 494 11.09 11.83 25.79
CA GLU A 494 10.17 12.68 26.56
C GLU A 494 8.94 13.12 25.75
N HIS A 495 9.02 13.14 24.41
CA HIS A 495 7.87 13.42 23.55
C HIS A 495 6.84 12.29 23.59
N PHE A 496 7.25 11.06 23.90
CA PHE A 496 6.41 9.86 23.93
C PHE A 496 5.97 9.42 25.34
N LYS A 497 6.41 10.15 26.38
CA LYS A 497 6.13 9.84 27.79
C LYS A 497 4.68 10.08 28.18
N HIS A 498 4.01 11.05 27.55
CA HIS A 498 2.62 11.37 27.86
C HIS A 498 1.64 10.36 27.25
N GLU A 499 0.50 10.17 27.92
CA GLU A 499 -0.59 9.40 27.33
C GLU A 499 -1.31 10.22 26.26
N TYR A 500 -1.16 9.79 25.02
CA TYR A 500 -1.91 10.30 23.89
C TYR A 500 -3.06 9.37 23.53
N ASP A 501 -4.17 9.96 23.10
CA ASP A 501 -5.20 9.25 22.36
C ASP A 501 -4.78 9.16 20.88
N ILE A 502 -5.05 8.03 20.24
CA ILE A 502 -4.64 7.77 18.86
C ILE A 502 -5.86 7.85 17.96
N GLU A 503 -5.83 8.75 16.99
CA GLU A 503 -6.86 8.89 15.97
C GLU A 503 -6.29 8.55 14.60
N CYS A 504 -6.87 7.58 13.91
CA CYS A 504 -6.43 7.19 12.57
C CYS A 504 -7.13 8.08 11.53
N THR A 505 -6.38 8.64 10.59
CA THR A 505 -6.91 9.57 9.58
C THR A 505 -7.96 8.90 8.68
N GLY A 506 -7.80 7.61 8.36
CA GLY A 506 -8.82 6.81 7.64
C GLY A 506 -10.18 6.73 8.32
N SER A 507 -10.23 6.79 9.65
CA SER A 507 -11.45 6.69 10.46
C SER A 507 -12.37 7.90 10.38
N VAL A 508 -11.82 9.07 10.05
CA VAL A 508 -12.54 10.35 10.09
C VAL A 508 -13.08 10.70 8.69
N THR A 509 -12.63 9.98 7.66
CA THR A 509 -12.65 10.41 6.27
C THR A 509 -13.47 9.51 5.34
N TYR A 510 -14.53 8.87 5.85
CA TYR A 510 -15.45 8.05 5.01
C TYR A 510 -16.17 8.83 3.92
N THR A 511 -16.32 10.12 4.13
CA THR A 511 -16.96 11.03 3.21
C THR A 511 -15.96 11.41 2.11
N SER A 512 -16.36 11.29 0.84
CA SER A 512 -15.50 11.67 -0.29
C SER A 512 -15.00 13.11 -0.13
N LYS A 513 -13.80 13.39 -0.64
CA LYS A 513 -13.22 14.74 -0.61
C LYS A 513 -14.21 15.79 -1.12
N ALA A 514 -14.92 15.46 -2.21
CA ALA A 514 -15.95 16.30 -2.80
C ALA A 514 -17.10 16.62 -1.84
N VAL A 515 -17.62 15.62 -1.12
CA VAL A 515 -18.73 15.84 -0.17
C VAL A 515 -18.28 16.63 1.05
N ARG A 516 -17.04 16.43 1.54
CA ARG A 516 -16.50 17.25 2.64
C ARG A 516 -16.23 18.68 2.21
N PHE A 517 -15.68 18.89 1.02
CA PHE A 517 -15.55 20.23 0.46
C PHE A 517 -16.91 20.91 0.30
N GLN A 518 -17.93 20.19 -0.16
CA GLN A 518 -19.30 20.70 -0.27
C GLN A 518 -19.94 21.00 1.10
N GLN A 519 -19.70 20.17 2.11
CA GLN A 519 -20.15 20.40 3.48
C GLN A 519 -19.44 21.60 4.12
N ALA A 520 -18.12 21.71 3.94
CA ALA A 520 -17.33 22.83 4.42
C ALA A 520 -17.72 24.13 3.72
N LYS A 521 -17.97 24.08 2.40
CA LYS A 521 -18.53 25.21 1.64
C LYS A 521 -19.92 25.59 2.15
N SER A 522 -20.81 24.62 2.35
CA SER A 522 -22.15 24.89 2.89
C SER A 522 -22.09 25.47 4.30
N LEU A 523 -21.13 25.03 5.12
CA LEU A 523 -20.89 25.59 6.44
C LEU A 523 -20.39 27.03 6.31
N PHE A 524 -19.35 27.27 5.52
CA PHE A 524 -18.82 28.60 5.22
C PHE A 524 -19.89 29.56 4.70
N ASP A 525 -20.73 29.13 3.77
CA ASP A 525 -21.85 29.91 3.24
C ASP A 525 -22.88 30.25 4.34
N SER A 526 -23.04 29.38 5.35
CA SER A 526 -24.01 29.54 6.45
C SER A 526 -23.51 30.37 7.65
N ILE A 527 -22.22 30.29 7.99
CA ILE A 527 -21.64 30.94 9.19
C ILE A 527 -20.55 31.96 8.87
N GLY A 528 -20.06 32.04 7.64
CA GLY A 528 -18.92 32.89 7.25
C GLY A 528 -19.18 34.38 7.40
N ALA A 529 -20.45 34.81 7.42
CA ALA A 529 -20.85 36.20 7.68
C ALA A 529 -21.08 36.50 9.18
N HIS A 530 -20.92 35.52 10.08
CA HIS A 530 -21.17 35.72 11.50
C HIS A 530 -20.01 36.49 12.15
N PRO A 531 -20.26 37.55 12.94
CA PRO A 531 -19.22 38.44 13.49
C PRO A 531 -18.15 37.75 14.35
N ASN A 532 -18.47 36.59 14.92
CA ASN A 532 -17.58 35.82 15.81
C ASN A 532 -16.86 34.66 15.10
N VAL A 533 -16.99 34.53 13.77
CA VAL A 533 -16.31 33.48 13.00
C VAL A 533 -15.09 34.09 12.32
N HIS A 534 -13.91 33.52 12.57
CA HIS A 534 -12.69 33.90 11.85
C HIS A 534 -12.68 33.20 10.48
N PRO A 535 -12.80 33.92 9.36
CA PRO A 535 -12.94 33.30 8.03
C PRO A 535 -11.63 32.66 7.55
N LEU A 536 -10.47 33.20 7.94
CA LEU A 536 -9.16 32.74 7.47
C LEU A 536 -8.83 31.28 7.86
N PRO A 537 -8.95 30.85 9.14
CA PRO A 537 -8.76 29.44 9.50
C PRO A 537 -9.71 28.48 8.76
N LEU A 538 -10.94 28.92 8.50
CA LEU A 538 -11.94 28.10 7.81
C LEU A 538 -11.63 27.95 6.31
N ILE A 539 -11.16 29.03 5.67
CA ILE A 539 -10.68 28.99 4.28
C ILE A 539 -9.41 28.12 4.18
N GLN A 540 -8.50 28.23 5.15
CA GLN A 540 -7.32 27.36 5.24
C GLN A 540 -7.72 25.90 5.31
N GLU A 541 -8.65 25.54 6.19
CA GLU A 541 -9.16 24.17 6.31
C GLU A 541 -9.82 23.70 5.01
N MET A 542 -10.59 24.55 4.32
CA MET A 542 -11.19 24.23 3.02
C MET A 542 -10.14 24.00 1.92
N LEU A 543 -9.09 24.81 1.88
CA LEU A 543 -7.98 24.66 0.93
C LEU A 543 -7.14 23.41 1.22
N GLU A 544 -6.95 23.07 2.50
CA GLU A 544 -6.30 21.83 2.94
C GLU A 544 -7.10 20.59 2.54
N MET A 545 -8.45 20.67 2.63
CA MET A 545 -9.34 19.61 2.14
C MET A 545 -9.32 19.45 0.62
N ALA A 546 -9.04 20.54 -0.11
CA ALA A 546 -8.92 20.55 -1.57
C ALA A 546 -7.53 20.16 -2.09
N ASP A 547 -6.58 19.81 -1.21
CA ASP A 547 -5.19 19.40 -1.55
C ASP A 547 -4.37 20.47 -2.30
N TYR A 548 -4.60 21.76 -1.99
CA TYR A 548 -3.69 22.81 -2.46
C TYR A 548 -2.35 22.73 -1.71
N SER A 549 -1.23 22.71 -2.43
CA SER A 549 0.11 22.54 -1.86
C SER A 549 0.67 23.83 -1.21
N ASN A 550 0.19 25.00 -1.63
CA ASN A 550 0.74 26.32 -1.28
C ASN A 550 -0.32 27.22 -0.63
N ILE A 551 -0.95 26.71 0.42
CA ILE A 551 -2.06 27.39 1.09
C ILE A 551 -1.59 28.70 1.72
N ASP A 552 -0.35 28.70 2.23
CA ASP A 552 0.27 29.88 2.83
C ASP A 552 0.45 31.01 1.80
N GLU A 553 0.90 30.72 0.56
CA GLU A 553 0.99 31.71 -0.53
C GLU A 553 -0.38 32.23 -0.98
N ILE A 554 -1.43 31.41 -0.92
CA ILE A 554 -2.80 31.79 -1.30
C ILE A 554 -3.44 32.70 -0.24
N LEU A 555 -3.08 32.51 1.03
CA LEU A 555 -3.65 33.23 2.17
C LEU A 555 -2.80 34.41 2.65
N GLU A 556 -1.61 34.60 2.10
CA GLU A 556 -0.80 35.79 2.39
C GLU A 556 -1.61 37.06 2.09
N PRO A 557 -1.79 37.97 3.06
CA PRO A 557 -2.35 39.27 2.76
C PRO A 557 -1.38 39.95 1.81
N ASN A 558 -1.84 40.20 0.58
CA ASN A 558 -1.12 40.99 -0.41
C ASN A 558 -0.50 42.20 0.33
N PRO A 559 0.84 42.37 0.35
CA PRO A 559 1.45 43.43 1.13
C PRO A 559 0.76 44.73 0.73
N GLN A 560 0.22 45.45 1.72
CA GLN A 560 -0.36 46.76 1.48
C GLN A 560 0.64 47.54 0.62
N PRO A 561 0.22 48.09 -0.54
CA PRO A 561 1.12 48.90 -1.33
C PRO A 561 1.67 49.99 -0.41
N PRO A 562 2.97 50.29 -0.47
CA PRO A 562 3.59 51.28 0.40
C PRO A 562 2.77 52.55 0.39
N ALA A 563 2.66 53.20 1.56
CA ALA A 563 1.76 54.33 1.83
C ALA A 563 1.87 55.52 0.85
N ASP A 564 2.87 55.52 -0.03
CA ASP A 564 3.05 56.48 -1.12
C ASP A 564 2.10 56.26 -2.32
N ASP A 565 1.51 55.06 -2.48
CA ASP A 565 0.53 54.77 -3.54
C ASP A 565 -0.92 55.14 -3.16
N VAL A 566 -1.18 55.50 -1.89
CA VAL A 566 -2.50 55.96 -1.43
C VAL A 566 -2.84 57.36 -1.98
N LYS A 567 -1.85 58.10 -2.50
CA LYS A 567 -2.10 59.34 -3.26
C LYS A 567 -2.68 59.11 -4.66
N TYR A 568 -2.64 57.88 -5.19
CA TYR A 568 -3.05 57.57 -6.57
C TYR A 568 -4.41 56.87 -6.70
N GLN A 569 -5.15 56.65 -5.61
CA GLN A 569 -6.45 55.95 -5.63
C GLN A 569 -7.70 56.82 -5.43
N TYR A 570 -7.59 58.16 -5.47
CA TYR A 570 -8.76 59.00 -5.75
C TYR A 570 -8.91 59.14 -7.27
N VAL A 571 -9.47 58.10 -7.90
CA VAL A 571 -10.00 58.22 -9.25
C VAL A 571 -11.18 59.19 -9.18
N VAL A 572 -10.96 60.41 -9.68
CA VAL A 572 -12.02 61.30 -10.15
C VAL A 572 -12.83 60.49 -11.17
N ARG A 573 -14.11 60.24 -10.89
CA ARG A 573 -15.02 59.61 -11.87
C ARG A 573 -14.95 60.44 -13.15
N ALA A 574 -14.95 59.78 -14.31
CA ALA A 574 -14.83 60.41 -15.63
C ALA A 574 -15.97 61.40 -15.99
N ASP A 575 -16.87 61.67 -15.04
CA ASP A 575 -18.09 62.45 -15.20
C ASP A 575 -18.11 63.71 -14.30
N MET A 576 -17.04 63.97 -13.53
CA MET A 576 -16.93 65.16 -12.68
C MET A 576 -16.32 66.34 -13.44
N THR A 577 -16.86 67.54 -13.24
CA THR A 577 -16.24 68.77 -13.77
C THR A 577 -15.00 69.16 -12.96
N PRO A 578 -14.08 69.96 -13.54
CA PRO A 578 -12.87 70.42 -12.84
C PRO A 578 -13.16 71.07 -11.48
N ASP A 579 -14.24 71.87 -11.38
CA ASP A 579 -14.65 72.53 -10.13
C ASP A 579 -15.10 71.56 -9.03
N GLN A 580 -15.73 70.44 -9.39
CA GLN A 580 -16.15 69.41 -8.44
C GLN A 580 -14.97 68.61 -7.90
N SER A 581 -13.92 68.48 -8.70
CA SER A 581 -12.68 67.78 -8.34
C SER A 581 -11.86 68.62 -7.36
N ALA A 582 -11.79 69.94 -7.58
CA ALA A 582 -11.13 70.90 -6.69
C ALA A 582 -11.78 70.93 -5.29
N GLN A 583 -13.12 70.92 -5.21
CA GLN A 583 -13.83 70.92 -3.91
C GLN A 583 -13.63 69.64 -3.09
N VAL A 584 -13.43 68.48 -3.72
CA VAL A 584 -13.17 67.21 -3.01
C VAL A 584 -11.74 67.15 -2.47
N LEU A 585 -10.79 67.73 -3.20
CA LEU A 585 -9.38 67.81 -2.77
C LEU A 585 -9.17 68.84 -1.65
N GLU A 586 -9.85 69.99 -1.72
CA GLU A 586 -9.83 71.02 -0.68
C GLU A 586 -10.48 70.52 0.63
N LYS A 587 -11.57 69.75 0.54
CA LYS A 587 -12.24 69.13 1.70
C LYS A 587 -11.40 68.04 2.39
N ASN A 588 -10.40 67.52 1.69
CA ASN A 588 -9.45 66.51 2.19
C ASN A 588 -8.07 67.08 2.54
N GLY A 589 -7.89 68.41 2.49
CA GLY A 589 -6.69 69.10 2.97
C GLY A 589 -5.45 68.96 2.08
N ILE A 590 -5.62 68.77 0.77
CA ILE A 590 -4.51 68.60 -0.19
C ILE A 590 -4.44 69.85 -1.09
N GLU A 591 -3.37 70.64 -0.97
CA GLU A 591 -3.05 71.75 -1.90
C GLU A 591 -2.23 71.24 -3.08
N THR A 592 -2.67 71.50 -4.32
CA THR A 592 -1.90 71.22 -5.55
C THR A 592 -2.06 72.36 -6.57
N SER A 593 -0.97 72.75 -7.24
CA SER A 593 -0.95 73.80 -8.27
C SER A 593 -1.40 73.27 -9.65
N GLU A 594 -1.99 74.13 -10.49
CA GLU A 594 -2.52 73.77 -11.82
C GLU A 594 -1.46 73.30 -12.83
N GLU A 595 -0.18 73.67 -12.65
CA GLU A 595 0.90 73.32 -13.59
C GLU A 595 1.33 71.84 -13.50
N ASP A 596 1.23 71.21 -12.33
CA ASP A 596 1.63 69.80 -12.13
C ASP A 596 0.63 68.80 -12.74
N LEU A 597 -0.64 69.20 -12.87
CA LEU A 597 -1.73 68.37 -13.40
C LEU A 597 -1.69 68.26 -14.94
N MET A 598 -1.17 69.26 -15.65
CA MET A 598 -1.09 69.23 -17.12
C MET A 598 0.13 68.44 -17.63
N GLY A 599 1.29 68.50 -16.94
CA GLY A 599 2.51 67.81 -17.37
C GLY A 599 2.40 66.28 -17.33
N GLN A 600 1.69 65.73 -16.33
CA GLN A 600 1.60 64.28 -16.11
C GLN A 600 0.57 63.56 -17.01
N ASN A 601 -0.41 64.29 -17.56
CA ASN A 601 -1.39 63.72 -18.49
C ASN A 601 -0.84 63.49 -19.91
N ILE A 602 0.11 64.32 -20.36
CA ILE A 602 0.75 64.20 -21.67
C ILE A 602 1.69 62.97 -21.71
N ASP A 603 2.43 62.72 -20.63
CA ASP A 603 3.35 61.57 -20.52
C ASP A 603 2.60 60.22 -20.44
N ARG A 604 1.39 60.20 -19.89
CA ARG A 604 0.53 59.01 -19.84
C ARG A 604 -0.14 58.71 -21.18
N LEU A 605 -0.55 59.72 -21.95
CA LEU A 605 -1.10 59.52 -23.31
C LEU A 605 -0.07 58.89 -24.25
N ASN A 606 1.20 59.35 -24.20
CA ASN A 606 2.28 58.80 -25.03
C ASN A 606 2.62 57.33 -24.69
N LYS A 607 2.49 56.91 -23.43
CA LYS A 607 2.72 55.51 -23.01
C LYS A 607 1.59 54.56 -23.43
N MET A 608 0.34 55.03 -23.46
CA MET A 608 -0.81 54.23 -23.91
C MET A 608 -0.82 54.01 -25.43
N GLU A 609 -0.39 54.98 -26.23
CA GLU A 609 -0.24 54.81 -27.70
C GLU A 609 0.86 53.82 -28.07
N GLY A 610 1.95 53.75 -27.29
CA GLY A 610 3.03 52.78 -27.50
C GLY A 610 2.61 51.33 -27.24
N GLN A 611 1.78 51.08 -26.22
CA GLN A 611 1.30 49.74 -25.88
C GLN A 611 0.24 49.22 -26.86
N ASN A 612 -0.69 50.06 -27.33
CA ASN A 612 -1.70 49.64 -28.31
C ASN A 612 -1.10 49.23 -29.67
N ASN A 613 -0.03 49.90 -30.13
CA ASN A 613 0.66 49.54 -31.38
C ASN A 613 1.42 48.21 -31.31
N SER A 614 1.81 47.77 -30.11
CA SER A 614 2.49 46.48 -29.90
C SER A 614 1.51 45.30 -29.86
N ILE A 615 0.29 45.52 -29.37
CA ILE A 615 -0.77 44.51 -29.28
C ILE A 615 -1.39 44.27 -30.66
N GLN A 616 -1.57 45.31 -31.48
CA GLN A 616 -2.12 45.16 -32.85
C GLN A 616 -1.20 44.35 -33.78
N ARG A 617 0.14 44.46 -33.63
CA ARG A 617 1.12 43.67 -34.41
C ARG A 617 1.23 42.21 -34.00
N ALA A 618 0.75 41.84 -32.81
CA ALA A 618 0.72 40.45 -32.35
C ALA A 618 -0.57 39.71 -32.78
N ILE A 619 -1.62 40.46 -33.11
CA ILE A 619 -2.92 39.92 -33.55
C ILE A 619 -2.92 39.66 -35.07
N ASP A 620 -2.24 40.49 -35.85
CA ASP A 620 -2.11 40.33 -37.31
C ASP A 620 -0.87 39.47 -37.64
N GLY A 621 -1.04 38.14 -37.69
CA GLY A 621 0.04 37.18 -38.03
C GLY A 621 0.72 37.43 -39.40
N PRO A 622 1.85 36.76 -39.70
CA PRO A 622 2.71 37.12 -40.84
C PRO A 622 2.03 36.87 -42.21
N PRO A 623 2.26 37.74 -43.20
CA PRO A 623 1.60 37.67 -44.51
C PRO A 623 2.13 36.52 -45.37
N GLN A 624 1.21 35.81 -46.05
CA GLN A 624 1.51 34.85 -47.10
C GLN A 624 2.05 35.58 -48.36
N SER A 625 3.16 35.10 -48.91
CA SER A 625 3.73 35.59 -50.17
C SER A 625 3.31 34.72 -51.35
N PRO A 626 3.06 35.29 -52.55
CA PRO A 626 2.42 34.61 -53.67
C PRO A 626 3.40 33.92 -54.62
N GLU A 627 2.87 32.94 -55.34
CA GLU A 627 3.48 32.10 -56.38
C GLU A 627 4.18 32.88 -57.51
N ARG A 628 5.28 32.31 -58.04
CA ARG A 628 5.45 32.10 -59.50
C ARG A 628 6.57 31.12 -59.88
N SER A 629 6.20 30.31 -60.86
CA SER A 629 6.89 29.29 -61.67
C SER A 629 8.32 29.57 -62.17
N VAL A 630 9.09 28.50 -62.44
CA VAL A 630 9.57 28.06 -63.78
C VAL A 630 10.45 26.78 -63.69
N HIS A 631 10.08 25.79 -64.50
CA HIS A 631 10.79 24.67 -65.19
C HIS A 631 11.95 23.83 -64.59
N ASP A 632 11.81 22.52 -64.90
CA ASP A 632 12.83 21.49 -65.27
C ASP A 632 13.81 20.96 -64.20
N GLU A 633 14.15 19.66 -64.10
CA GLU A 633 13.86 18.46 -64.89
C GLU A 633 14.31 17.22 -64.07
N SER A 634 13.67 16.07 -64.33
CA SER A 634 14.19 14.68 -64.17
C SER A 634 14.33 14.08 -62.75
N ALA A 635 14.08 12.78 -62.48
CA ALA A 635 13.37 11.69 -63.15
C ALA A 635 13.33 10.47 -62.18
N ARG A 636 12.39 9.54 -62.46
CA ARG A 636 12.33 8.10 -62.05
C ARG A 636 11.80 7.82 -60.63
N GLY A 637 10.78 6.99 -60.44
CA GLY A 637 10.00 6.21 -61.39
C GLY A 637 9.06 5.21 -60.70
N ALA A 638 7.95 4.92 -61.42
CA ALA A 638 7.15 3.68 -61.46
C ALA A 638 6.46 3.18 -60.17
N LYS A 639 5.24 2.62 -60.15
CA LYS A 639 4.13 2.36 -61.11
C LYS A 639 2.97 1.79 -60.25
N GLN A 640 1.73 2.26 -60.42
CA GLN A 640 0.54 1.52 -60.98
C GLN A 640 0.10 0.25 -60.23
N THR A 641 -1.17 -0.08 -59.94
CA THR A 641 -2.53 0.29 -60.40
C THR A 641 -3.53 -0.36 -59.41
N ALA A 642 -4.56 0.32 -58.90
CA ALA A 642 -5.93 0.48 -59.42
C ALA A 642 -6.80 -0.81 -59.55
N ASN A 643 -7.71 -0.95 -58.57
CA ASN A 643 -9.17 -1.08 -58.66
C ASN A 643 -9.89 -1.99 -59.69
N THR A 644 -10.84 -2.75 -59.10
CA THR A 644 -12.25 -3.03 -59.49
C THR A 644 -12.57 -3.96 -60.66
N SER A 645 -13.39 -4.97 -60.38
CA SER A 645 -14.76 -5.05 -60.94
C SER A 645 -15.57 -6.20 -60.30
N GLY A 646 -16.77 -5.84 -59.84
CA GLY A 646 -17.89 -6.74 -59.66
C GLY A 646 -19.05 -6.15 -60.46
N THR A 647 -19.19 -6.63 -61.69
CA THR A 647 -20.40 -6.90 -62.49
C THR A 647 -19.95 -7.50 -63.81
#